data_AF-A0A1N7MDV2-F1
#
_entry.id   AF-A0A1N7MDV2-F1
#
_cell.length_a   1.000
_cell.length_b   1.000
_cell.length_c   1.000
_cell.angle_alpha   90.00
_cell.angle_beta   90.00
_cell.angle_gamma   90.00
#
_symmetry.space_group_name_H-M   'P 1'
#
loop_
_entity.id
_entity.type
_entity.pdbx_description
1 polymer ?
#
loop_
_entity_poly.entity_id
_entity_poly.type
_entity_poly.pdbx_seq_one_letter_code
_entity_poly.pdbx_strand_id
1 'polypeptide(L)'
;MKKILFSGLLLSGLYASAQVNVSASAGTPTATYTTLKSAFDAINSGTHQGNINLSITANTTETASAVLNAATTYTSINIKPTAAVTVTGAVASAPLITILGSNVTIDGSSTVGGTTKDLTFSNTATTAASVVYMGSATSTSPLTNVTVKNSILTSGGNTSTNFVIANGATAAGFFNNITVQNNTFNSGYNGVFVLADTTSATNGNNLLITGNTITNNFVQNGIYIAGVGGSSTVTNNNIAIVRPSSGTTTTPAASVGINLGAGTNSASISGNTISVKNTATSTTGISYASGIYVTPGATNVLTNVFNNTITEISGILTYINSNGIYVGGATSNVKVYANKISGLKNNNTGGTPMQGILLGSSATAANVVAYNNLVSDIQGTAASQVAGIYVFSGGGYRIYSNTVNLNTSNAETGISTGLYVVSTATSLDVRNNLFINNKTAGTRYAIYSAAANTAFSNINYNDYYTTGTALGFIGSARATLADVQTGFGGNANSVNISPAFVSATDLNLNSTDIANASLSNSGTPLAEVTIDYAGAPRGTAPDLGAYEFAFSLAVAETSKKAHAISVYPNPFADFIKISDVKNMKTINISDLSGKIVKTLSPANELDLRDLNAGIYLISFQFDNGTFKTTKVIKR
;
A
#
# COMPACT_ATOMS: atom_id res chain seq x y z
N MET A 1 -51.50 61.78 -50.82
CA MET A 1 -51.07 61.03 -49.63
C MET A 1 -50.73 59.59 -50.02
N LYS A 2 -49.45 59.25 -50.19
CA LYS A 2 -48.98 57.86 -50.29
C LYS A 2 -47.92 57.68 -49.20
N LYS A 3 -48.26 56.90 -48.16
CA LYS A 3 -47.37 56.56 -47.04
C LYS A 3 -46.38 55.51 -47.50
N ILE A 4 -45.09 55.80 -47.38
CA ILE A 4 -44.00 54.83 -47.51
C ILE A 4 -43.82 54.18 -46.14
N LEU A 5 -44.02 52.87 -46.05
CA LEU A 5 -43.68 52.07 -44.86
C LEU A 5 -42.18 51.71 -44.94
N PHE A 6 -41.42 52.15 -43.95
CA PHE A 6 -40.04 51.70 -43.72
C PHE A 6 -40.10 50.48 -42.79
N SER A 7 -39.73 49.29 -43.27
CA SER A 7 -39.53 48.10 -42.42
C SER A 7 -38.10 48.11 -41.88
N GLY A 8 -37.94 48.43 -40.60
CA GLY A 8 -36.69 48.29 -39.86
C GLY A 8 -36.38 46.83 -39.59
N LEU A 9 -35.38 46.28 -40.27
CA LEU A 9 -34.79 44.98 -39.98
C LEU A 9 -33.80 45.18 -38.80
N LEU A 10 -34.23 44.84 -37.58
CA LEU A 10 -33.35 44.75 -36.40
C LEU A 10 -32.48 43.50 -36.55
N LEU A 11 -31.25 43.69 -37.02
CA LEU A 11 -30.21 42.66 -37.04
C LEU A 11 -29.63 42.52 -35.62
N SER A 12 -30.23 41.65 -34.80
CA SER A 12 -29.61 41.24 -33.54
C SER A 12 -28.39 40.36 -33.86
N GLY A 13 -27.20 40.95 -33.85
CA GLY A 13 -25.95 40.20 -33.95
C GLY A 13 -25.87 39.18 -32.81
N LEU A 14 -25.78 37.89 -33.14
CA LEU A 14 -25.36 36.88 -32.18
C LEU A 14 -23.91 37.19 -31.80
N TYR A 15 -23.71 37.80 -30.64
CA TYR A 15 -22.37 37.86 -30.04
C TYR A 15 -22.00 36.44 -29.61
N ALA A 16 -21.24 35.74 -30.44
CA ALA A 16 -20.57 34.51 -30.03
C ALA A 16 -19.68 34.86 -28.83
N SER A 17 -20.04 34.39 -27.64
CA SER A 17 -19.26 34.63 -26.43
C SER A 17 -17.92 33.91 -26.59
N ALA A 18 -16.82 34.65 -26.57
CA ALA A 18 -15.50 34.02 -26.61
C ALA A 18 -15.25 33.30 -25.28
N GLN A 19 -14.73 32.06 -25.36
CA GLN A 19 -14.68 31.11 -24.25
C GLN A 19 -13.25 30.88 -23.75
N VAL A 20 -12.26 31.34 -24.52
CA VAL A 20 -10.83 31.25 -24.22
C VAL A 20 -10.19 32.61 -24.40
N ASN A 21 -9.71 33.20 -23.31
CA ASN A 21 -8.93 34.43 -23.35
C ASN A 21 -7.44 34.10 -23.40
N VAL A 22 -6.69 34.78 -24.27
CA VAL A 22 -5.25 34.65 -24.40
C VAL A 22 -4.59 35.96 -24.00
N SER A 23 -3.56 35.87 -23.17
CA SER A 23 -2.61 36.97 -22.94
C SER A 23 -1.18 36.48 -23.23
N ALA A 24 -0.39 37.29 -23.91
CA ALA A 24 0.96 36.95 -24.36
C ALA A 24 1.93 38.09 -24.09
N SER A 25 3.19 37.78 -23.79
CA SER A 25 4.22 38.81 -23.56
C SER A 25 4.85 39.35 -24.85
N ALA A 26 4.62 38.70 -25.99
CA ALA A 26 5.08 39.12 -27.31
C ALA A 26 4.10 38.67 -28.41
N GLY A 27 4.29 39.16 -29.64
CA GLY A 27 3.33 38.97 -30.73
C GLY A 27 2.06 39.81 -30.48
N THR A 28 0.89 39.24 -30.74
CA THR A 28 -0.40 39.84 -30.38
C THR A 28 -0.65 39.62 -28.88
N PRO A 29 -0.64 40.67 -28.03
CA PRO A 29 -0.63 40.49 -26.58
C PRO A 29 -1.95 39.97 -26.00
N THR A 30 -3.08 40.20 -26.65
CA THR A 30 -4.39 39.76 -26.18
C THR A 30 -5.28 39.33 -27.33
N ALA A 31 -5.98 38.21 -27.18
CA ALA A 31 -7.02 37.77 -28.10
C ALA A 31 -8.04 36.88 -27.39
N THR A 32 -9.15 36.59 -28.05
CA THR A 32 -10.18 35.69 -27.54
C THR A 32 -10.62 34.71 -28.61
N TYR A 33 -10.84 33.45 -28.22
CA TYR A 33 -11.22 32.36 -29.11
C TYR A 33 -12.46 31.64 -28.59
N THR A 34 -13.21 31.04 -29.49
CA THR A 34 -14.38 30.22 -29.14
C THR A 34 -13.99 28.81 -28.70
N THR A 35 -12.80 28.32 -29.03
CA THR A 35 -12.35 26.97 -28.63
C THR A 35 -10.88 26.98 -28.22
N LEU A 36 -10.47 25.96 -27.48
CA LEU A 36 -9.06 25.78 -27.14
C LEU A 36 -8.24 25.46 -28.39
N LYS A 37 -8.80 24.67 -29.33
CA LYS A 37 -8.14 24.41 -30.61
C LYS A 37 -7.84 25.70 -31.37
N SER A 38 -8.78 26.64 -31.50
CA SER A 38 -8.53 27.88 -32.23
C SER A 38 -7.46 28.75 -31.57
N ALA A 39 -7.38 28.74 -30.24
CA ALA A 39 -6.28 29.39 -29.52
C ALA A 39 -4.93 28.71 -29.81
N PHE A 40 -4.88 27.38 -29.80
CA PHE A 40 -3.68 26.62 -30.16
C PHE A 40 -3.25 26.84 -31.61
N ASP A 41 -4.19 26.85 -32.56
CA ASP A 41 -3.90 27.13 -33.98
C ASP A 41 -3.22 28.51 -34.14
N ALA A 42 -3.67 29.52 -33.39
CA ALA A 42 -3.07 30.86 -33.41
C ALA A 42 -1.68 30.91 -32.74
N ILE A 43 -1.46 30.15 -31.66
CA ILE A 43 -0.13 30.02 -31.05
C ILE A 43 0.83 29.32 -32.02
N ASN A 44 0.38 28.24 -32.66
CA ASN A 44 1.16 27.48 -33.64
C ASN A 44 1.53 28.33 -34.87
N SER A 45 0.69 29.29 -35.27
CA SER A 45 1.00 30.24 -36.34
C SER A 45 1.91 31.40 -35.92
N GLY A 46 2.33 31.45 -34.66
CA GLY A 46 3.17 32.52 -34.12
C GLY A 46 2.42 33.83 -33.82
N THR A 47 1.09 33.80 -33.78
CA THR A 47 0.27 34.97 -33.45
C THR A 47 0.54 35.45 -32.03
N HIS A 48 0.67 34.51 -31.09
CA HIS A 48 1.01 34.76 -29.69
C HIS A 48 2.39 34.20 -29.40
N GLN A 49 3.24 34.99 -28.72
CA GLN A 49 4.65 34.68 -28.52
C GLN A 49 5.09 34.97 -27.08
N GLY A 50 6.27 34.48 -26.69
CA GLY A 50 6.82 34.64 -25.35
C GLY A 50 6.05 33.82 -24.31
N ASN A 51 5.77 34.42 -23.14
CA ASN A 51 4.95 33.79 -22.10
C ASN A 51 3.48 33.94 -22.45
N ILE A 52 2.73 32.83 -22.51
CA ILE A 52 1.33 32.82 -22.93
C ILE A 52 0.46 32.25 -21.80
N ASN A 53 -0.60 32.96 -21.42
CA ASN A 53 -1.63 32.47 -20.52
C ASN A 53 -2.95 32.31 -21.27
N LEU A 54 -3.54 31.13 -21.19
CA LEU A 54 -4.88 30.81 -21.67
C LEU A 54 -5.81 30.68 -20.47
N SER A 55 -6.88 31.49 -20.46
CA SER A 55 -7.93 31.44 -19.45
C SER A 55 -9.21 30.89 -20.07
N ILE A 56 -9.67 29.73 -19.62
CA ILE A 56 -10.95 29.12 -20.03
C ILE A 56 -12.06 29.76 -19.20
N THR A 57 -12.92 30.53 -19.86
CA THR A 57 -13.97 31.35 -19.22
C THR A 57 -15.36 30.74 -19.31
N ALA A 58 -15.55 29.79 -20.24
CA ALA A 58 -16.79 29.04 -20.40
C ALA A 58 -16.51 27.67 -21.03
N ASN A 59 -17.51 26.79 -21.08
CA ASN A 59 -17.40 25.47 -21.71
C ASN A 59 -17.10 25.61 -23.20
N THR A 60 -16.12 24.86 -23.73
CA THR A 60 -15.82 24.79 -25.16
C THR A 60 -16.19 23.43 -25.75
N THR A 61 -16.45 23.39 -27.05
CA THR A 61 -16.64 22.15 -27.80
C THR A 61 -15.63 22.07 -28.96
N GLU A 62 -14.72 21.12 -28.87
CA GLU A 62 -13.74 20.82 -29.91
C GLU A 62 -14.33 19.85 -30.94
N THR A 63 -14.28 20.21 -32.22
CA THR A 63 -14.73 19.36 -33.34
C THR A 63 -13.62 18.46 -33.90
N ALA A 64 -12.38 18.72 -33.50
CA ALA A 64 -11.18 17.97 -33.81
C ALA A 64 -10.18 18.15 -32.66
N SER A 65 -9.10 17.36 -32.63
CA SER A 65 -8.05 17.50 -31.61
C SER A 65 -7.52 18.93 -31.53
N ALA A 66 -7.45 19.48 -30.32
CA ALA A 66 -6.71 20.70 -30.03
C ALA A 66 -5.23 20.36 -29.91
N VAL A 67 -4.43 20.69 -30.92
CA VAL A 67 -3.00 20.33 -31.00
C VAL A 67 -2.12 21.55 -30.77
N LEU A 68 -1.29 21.51 -29.73
CA LEU A 68 -0.22 22.48 -29.49
C LEU A 68 1.12 21.91 -29.98
N ASN A 69 1.70 22.53 -31.01
CA ASN A 69 2.95 22.07 -31.61
C ASN A 69 4.16 22.55 -30.80
N ALA A 70 5.29 21.84 -30.98
CA ALA A 70 6.58 22.37 -30.58
C ALA A 70 6.91 23.61 -31.42
N ALA A 71 7.22 24.72 -30.75
CA ALA A 71 7.65 25.95 -31.41
C ALA A 71 8.65 26.69 -30.53
N THR A 72 9.51 27.49 -31.16
CA THR A 72 10.47 28.39 -30.49
C THR A 72 9.89 29.78 -30.22
N THR A 73 8.68 30.05 -30.69
CA THR A 73 8.01 31.36 -30.59
C THR A 73 7.46 31.65 -29.20
N TYR A 74 7.24 30.63 -28.36
CA TYR A 74 6.83 30.77 -26.96
C TYR A 74 7.89 30.21 -26.02
N THR A 75 7.94 30.77 -24.81
CA THR A 75 8.84 30.37 -23.73
C THR A 75 8.11 29.53 -22.68
N SER A 76 6.83 29.83 -22.46
CA SER A 76 5.96 29.06 -21.55
C SER A 76 4.50 29.24 -21.94
N ILE A 77 3.69 28.21 -21.66
CA ILE A 77 2.24 28.24 -21.82
C ILE A 77 1.58 27.78 -20.53
N ASN A 78 0.65 28.57 -20.02
CA ASN A 78 -0.14 28.25 -18.83
C ASN A 78 -1.63 28.27 -19.18
N ILE A 79 -2.33 27.16 -18.93
CA ILE A 79 -3.75 26.97 -19.24
C ILE A 79 -4.49 26.79 -17.92
N LYS A 80 -5.44 27.68 -17.63
CA LYS A 80 -6.24 27.66 -16.39
C LYS A 80 -7.70 27.97 -16.65
N PRO A 81 -8.63 27.42 -15.87
CA PRO A 81 -10.01 27.89 -15.86
C PRO A 81 -10.16 29.14 -14.99
N THR A 82 -11.24 29.89 -15.21
CA THR A 82 -11.65 31.01 -14.33
C THR A 82 -12.90 30.70 -13.49
N ALA A 83 -13.56 29.59 -13.80
CA ALA A 83 -14.69 29.01 -13.08
C ALA A 83 -14.73 27.51 -13.37
N ALA A 84 -15.66 26.75 -12.78
CA ALA A 84 -15.89 25.37 -13.18
C ALA A 84 -16.35 25.30 -14.64
N VAL A 85 -15.55 24.69 -15.52
CA VAL A 85 -15.75 24.64 -16.97
C VAL A 85 -15.32 23.29 -17.56
N THR A 86 -15.87 22.97 -18.72
CA THR A 86 -15.58 21.75 -19.46
C THR A 86 -15.14 22.08 -20.89
N VAL A 87 -13.98 21.55 -21.29
CA VAL A 87 -13.56 21.44 -22.68
C VAL A 87 -14.01 20.05 -23.15
N THR A 88 -14.99 19.99 -24.04
CA THR A 88 -15.60 18.73 -24.50
C THR A 88 -15.41 18.52 -25.99
N GLY A 89 -15.58 17.29 -26.49
CA GLY A 89 -15.59 17.00 -27.92
C GLY A 89 -15.81 15.52 -28.21
N ALA A 90 -16.46 15.19 -29.32
CA ALA A 90 -16.65 13.80 -29.77
C ALA A 90 -15.54 13.42 -30.78
N VAL A 91 -14.30 13.39 -30.32
CA VAL A 91 -13.12 13.19 -31.17
C VAL A 91 -12.78 11.70 -31.25
N ALA A 92 -13.24 11.03 -32.31
CA ALA A 92 -13.03 9.59 -32.51
C ALA A 92 -11.59 9.28 -32.99
N SER A 93 -11.01 8.19 -32.48
CA SER A 93 -9.68 7.69 -32.87
C SER A 93 -8.54 8.71 -32.73
N ALA A 94 -8.72 9.72 -31.88
CA ALA A 94 -7.73 10.75 -31.61
C ALA A 94 -7.97 11.34 -30.20
N PRO A 95 -6.95 11.95 -29.58
CA PRO A 95 -7.12 12.63 -28.30
C PRO A 95 -7.92 13.93 -28.46
N LEU A 96 -8.62 14.36 -27.40
CA LEU A 96 -9.23 15.70 -27.37
C LEU A 96 -8.15 16.79 -27.43
N ILE A 97 -7.03 16.57 -26.72
CA ILE A 97 -5.92 17.51 -26.61
C ILE A 97 -4.59 16.80 -26.87
N THR A 98 -3.74 17.41 -27.69
CA THR A 98 -2.37 16.96 -27.93
C THR A 98 -1.38 18.06 -27.58
N ILE A 99 -0.40 17.77 -26.72
CA ILE A 99 0.69 18.67 -26.34
C ILE A 99 2.01 18.10 -26.85
N LEU A 100 2.57 18.74 -27.88
CA LEU A 100 3.90 18.42 -28.43
C LEU A 100 4.98 19.44 -28.02
N GLY A 101 4.54 20.54 -27.40
CA GLY A 101 5.36 21.66 -26.94
C GLY A 101 5.89 21.52 -25.51
N SER A 102 7.12 21.98 -25.26
CA SER A 102 7.73 22.02 -23.93
C SER A 102 7.29 23.25 -23.12
N ASN A 103 7.52 23.24 -21.81
CA ASN A 103 7.20 24.34 -20.88
C ASN A 103 5.70 24.67 -20.81
N VAL A 104 4.87 23.64 -20.75
CA VAL A 104 3.40 23.75 -20.71
C VAL A 104 2.87 23.35 -19.34
N THR A 105 2.03 24.19 -18.76
CA THR A 105 1.28 23.87 -17.53
C THR A 105 -0.21 23.93 -17.83
N ILE A 106 -0.90 22.80 -17.63
CA ILE A 106 -2.36 22.73 -17.53
C ILE A 106 -2.67 22.61 -16.04
N ASP A 107 -3.34 23.62 -15.49
CA ASP A 107 -3.73 23.65 -14.08
C ASP A 107 -5.22 23.93 -13.97
N GLY A 108 -5.98 22.88 -13.65
CA GLY A 108 -7.43 22.95 -13.56
C GLY A 108 -7.97 23.64 -12.30
N SER A 109 -7.12 24.20 -11.44
CA SER A 109 -7.57 25.03 -10.31
C SER A 109 -7.87 26.46 -10.76
N SER A 110 -9.11 26.93 -10.56
CA SER A 110 -9.47 28.34 -10.74
C SER A 110 -8.90 29.23 -9.63
N THR A 111 -8.51 28.64 -8.50
CA THR A 111 -7.87 29.35 -7.39
C THR A 111 -6.36 29.46 -7.62
N VAL A 112 -5.81 30.66 -7.45
CA VAL A 112 -4.36 30.92 -7.53
C VAL A 112 -3.63 30.09 -6.47
N GLY A 113 -2.71 29.22 -6.90
CA GLY A 113 -2.00 28.30 -6.00
C GLY A 113 -2.89 27.21 -5.36
N GLY A 114 -4.16 27.11 -5.75
CA GLY A 114 -5.10 26.14 -5.23
C GLY A 114 -4.97 24.73 -5.83
N THR A 115 -5.80 23.83 -5.33
CA THR A 115 -5.87 22.41 -5.72
C THR A 115 -7.28 21.99 -6.16
N THR A 116 -8.15 22.96 -6.48
CA THR A 116 -9.51 22.70 -6.96
C THR A 116 -9.48 22.08 -8.35
N LYS A 117 -10.50 21.30 -8.72
CA LYS A 117 -10.57 20.58 -10.00
C LYS A 117 -11.65 21.15 -10.90
N ASP A 118 -11.50 22.42 -11.24
CA ASP A 118 -12.51 23.23 -11.94
C ASP A 118 -12.44 23.08 -13.47
N LEU A 119 -11.37 22.51 -14.02
CA LEU A 119 -11.26 22.20 -15.45
C LEU A 119 -11.50 20.72 -15.71
N THR A 120 -12.52 20.44 -16.52
CA THR A 120 -12.80 19.09 -17.03
C THR A 120 -12.45 19.00 -18.51
N PHE A 121 -11.71 17.96 -18.89
CA PHE A 121 -11.52 17.53 -20.28
C PHE A 121 -12.34 16.27 -20.54
N SER A 122 -13.23 16.32 -21.53
CA SER A 122 -14.16 15.22 -21.81
C SER A 122 -14.18 14.86 -23.29
N ASN A 123 -13.56 13.74 -23.67
CA ASN A 123 -13.74 13.20 -25.01
C ASN A 123 -14.93 12.25 -25.01
N THR A 124 -16.05 12.63 -25.60
CA THR A 124 -17.30 11.84 -25.57
C THR A 124 -17.41 10.81 -26.69
N ALA A 125 -16.39 10.65 -27.54
CA ALA A 125 -16.40 9.62 -28.57
C ALA A 125 -16.47 8.21 -27.96
N THR A 126 -17.13 7.28 -28.65
CA THR A 126 -17.19 5.87 -28.25
C THR A 126 -16.12 5.02 -28.93
N THR A 127 -15.61 5.49 -30.08
CA THR A 127 -14.55 4.84 -30.84
C THR A 127 -13.21 5.44 -30.48
N ALA A 128 -12.39 4.65 -29.78
CA ALA A 128 -11.01 4.96 -29.45
C ALA A 128 -10.75 6.35 -28.83
N ALA A 129 -11.59 6.75 -27.88
CA ALA A 129 -11.52 8.06 -27.23
C ALA A 129 -10.37 8.15 -26.23
N SER A 130 -9.40 9.01 -26.53
CA SER A 130 -8.36 9.46 -25.58
C SER A 130 -8.63 10.90 -25.19
N VAL A 131 -8.20 11.33 -23.99
CA VAL A 131 -8.48 12.69 -23.50
C VAL A 131 -7.28 13.59 -23.76
N VAL A 132 -6.15 13.30 -23.12
CA VAL A 132 -4.92 14.06 -23.29
C VAL A 132 -3.84 13.16 -23.81
N TYR A 133 -3.15 13.66 -24.82
CA TYR A 133 -1.91 13.11 -25.29
C TYR A 133 -0.79 14.13 -25.14
N MET A 134 0.36 13.70 -24.65
CA MET A 134 1.58 14.48 -24.76
C MET A 134 2.78 13.61 -25.11
N GLY A 135 3.69 14.17 -25.90
CA GLY A 135 4.85 13.43 -26.38
C GLY A 135 5.77 14.25 -27.26
N SER A 136 7.01 13.79 -27.43
CA SER A 136 7.92 14.38 -28.41
C SER A 136 7.38 14.23 -29.82
N ALA A 137 7.52 15.28 -30.64
CA ALA A 137 7.27 15.19 -32.08
C ALA A 137 8.34 14.34 -32.81
N THR A 138 9.59 14.36 -32.33
CA THR A 138 10.73 13.61 -32.89
C THR A 138 11.72 13.18 -31.79
N SER A 139 12.62 12.24 -32.09
CA SER A 139 13.62 11.75 -31.13
C SER A 139 14.68 12.78 -30.72
N THR A 140 14.95 13.78 -31.57
CA THR A 140 15.96 14.82 -31.33
C THR A 140 15.41 16.03 -30.56
N SER A 141 14.13 16.02 -30.19
CA SER A 141 13.47 17.12 -29.47
C SER A 141 12.52 16.55 -28.41
N PRO A 142 13.05 16.10 -27.26
CA PRO A 142 12.24 15.53 -26.19
C PRO A 142 11.22 16.56 -25.67
N LEU A 143 10.04 16.08 -25.31
CA LEU A 143 9.07 16.89 -24.58
C LEU A 143 9.60 17.15 -23.17
N THR A 144 9.69 18.42 -22.75
CA THR A 144 10.23 18.75 -21.42
C THR A 144 9.37 19.75 -20.67
N ASN A 145 9.39 19.64 -19.34
CA ASN A 145 8.76 20.59 -18.42
C ASN A 145 7.25 20.74 -18.68
N VAL A 146 6.54 19.61 -18.73
CA VAL A 146 5.09 19.60 -18.91
C VAL A 146 4.41 19.14 -17.63
N THR A 147 3.46 19.93 -17.16
CA THR A 147 2.66 19.63 -15.97
C THR A 147 1.18 19.60 -16.33
N VAL A 148 0.51 18.51 -16.00
CA VAL A 148 -0.95 18.43 -15.99
C VAL A 148 -1.40 18.19 -14.56
N LYS A 149 -2.11 19.16 -13.98
CA LYS A 149 -2.55 19.07 -12.60
C LYS A 149 -3.96 19.58 -12.38
N ASN A 150 -4.52 19.18 -11.24
CA ASN A 150 -5.76 19.72 -10.72
C ASN A 150 -6.93 19.61 -11.72
N SER A 151 -6.96 18.59 -12.59
CA SER A 151 -7.97 18.49 -13.67
C SER A 151 -8.81 17.22 -13.54
N ILE A 152 -9.98 17.21 -14.19
CA ILE A 152 -10.82 16.01 -14.36
C ILE A 152 -10.71 15.55 -15.81
N LEU A 153 -10.46 14.27 -16.04
CA LEU A 153 -10.30 13.70 -17.37
C LEU A 153 -11.26 12.52 -17.59
N THR A 154 -12.13 12.64 -18.59
CA THR A 154 -13.18 11.67 -18.87
C THR A 154 -13.16 11.23 -20.33
N SER A 155 -13.06 9.93 -20.59
CA SER A 155 -13.24 9.35 -21.92
C SER A 155 -14.66 8.78 -22.07
N GLY A 156 -15.19 8.77 -23.29
CA GLY A 156 -16.54 8.30 -23.61
C GLY A 156 -16.73 6.79 -23.51
N GLY A 157 -15.66 6.05 -23.16
CA GLY A 157 -15.67 4.62 -22.91
C GLY A 157 -14.36 4.13 -22.30
N ASN A 158 -14.23 2.81 -22.14
CA ASN A 158 -13.08 2.14 -21.53
C ASN A 158 -12.31 1.25 -22.53
N THR A 159 -12.45 1.53 -23.83
CA THR A 159 -11.79 0.80 -24.93
C THR A 159 -10.46 1.44 -25.37
N SER A 160 -10.11 2.61 -24.82
CA SER A 160 -8.85 3.30 -25.11
C SER A 160 -8.31 4.04 -23.91
N THR A 161 -7.01 4.32 -23.94
CA THR A 161 -6.31 4.99 -22.85
C THR A 161 -6.82 6.42 -22.65
N ASN A 162 -7.01 6.83 -21.40
CA ASN A 162 -7.46 8.19 -21.09
C ASN A 162 -6.33 9.21 -21.30
N PHE A 163 -5.17 8.95 -20.69
CA PHE A 163 -4.03 9.86 -20.68
C PHE A 163 -2.75 9.17 -21.12
N VAL A 164 -2.09 9.73 -22.14
CA VAL A 164 -0.92 9.10 -22.79
C VAL A 164 0.29 10.03 -22.71
N ILE A 165 1.44 9.45 -22.37
CA ILE A 165 2.78 10.06 -22.47
C ILE A 165 3.63 9.14 -23.34
N ALA A 166 3.83 9.49 -24.61
CA ALA A 166 4.61 8.68 -25.55
C ALA A 166 5.22 9.57 -26.65
N ASN A 167 5.36 9.15 -27.91
CA ASN A 167 5.63 10.09 -29.01
C ASN A 167 4.32 10.72 -29.52
N GLY A 168 4.34 11.66 -30.47
CA GLY A 168 3.10 12.26 -31.02
C GLY A 168 2.09 11.28 -31.65
N ALA A 169 2.44 9.99 -31.76
CA ALA A 169 1.62 8.82 -32.07
C ALA A 169 1.89 7.72 -31.01
N THR A 170 1.02 6.72 -30.80
CA THR A 170 1.08 5.76 -29.65
C THR A 170 2.31 4.83 -29.62
N ALA A 171 3.39 5.17 -30.32
CA ALA A 171 4.71 4.55 -30.23
C ALA A 171 5.59 5.23 -29.16
N ALA A 172 6.68 4.57 -28.80
CA ALA A 172 7.59 5.05 -27.76
C ALA A 172 8.18 6.43 -28.08
N GLY A 173 8.26 7.30 -27.06
CA GLY A 173 8.69 8.69 -27.23
C GLY A 173 9.78 9.15 -26.28
N PHE A 174 10.18 10.41 -26.46
CA PHE A 174 11.26 11.05 -25.71
C PHE A 174 10.69 12.18 -24.86
N PHE A 175 10.91 12.13 -23.55
CA PHE A 175 10.38 13.14 -22.63
C PHE A 175 11.18 13.18 -21.32
N ASN A 176 11.20 14.33 -20.65
CA ASN A 176 11.77 14.49 -19.32
C ASN A 176 11.01 15.56 -18.52
N ASN A 177 11.10 15.53 -17.19
CA ASN A 177 10.46 16.51 -16.31
C ASN A 177 8.94 16.62 -16.55
N ILE A 178 8.26 15.48 -16.47
CA ILE A 178 6.83 15.37 -16.72
C ILE A 178 6.11 15.18 -15.38
N THR A 179 5.11 16.02 -15.09
CA THR A 179 4.31 15.93 -13.87
C THR A 179 2.84 15.70 -14.18
N VAL A 180 2.27 14.65 -13.59
CA VAL A 180 0.83 14.35 -13.59
C VAL A 180 0.37 14.35 -12.13
N GLN A 181 -0.29 15.41 -11.69
CA GLN A 181 -0.53 15.66 -10.27
C GLN A 181 -1.98 16.00 -9.91
N ASN A 182 -2.54 15.37 -8.87
CA ASN A 182 -3.85 15.73 -8.34
C ASN A 182 -4.94 15.80 -9.43
N ASN A 183 -4.93 14.88 -10.39
CA ASN A 183 -6.00 14.76 -11.38
C ASN A 183 -7.01 13.69 -10.95
N THR A 184 -8.22 13.74 -11.51
CA THR A 184 -9.20 12.66 -11.44
C THR A 184 -9.40 12.07 -12.83
N PHE A 185 -9.17 10.77 -12.98
CA PHE A 185 -9.43 10.01 -14.21
C PHE A 185 -10.72 9.18 -14.03
N ASN A 186 -11.72 9.42 -14.87
CA ASN A 186 -13.08 8.85 -14.69
C ASN A 186 -13.34 7.57 -15.48
N SER A 187 -12.60 7.32 -16.55
CA SER A 187 -12.84 6.18 -17.45
C SER A 187 -11.63 5.94 -18.36
N GLY A 188 -11.43 4.71 -18.82
CA GLY A 188 -10.42 4.39 -19.83
C GLY A 188 -9.99 2.93 -19.83
N TYR A 189 -9.26 2.51 -20.86
CA TYR A 189 -8.58 1.22 -20.87
C TYR A 189 -7.38 1.23 -19.91
N ASN A 190 -6.59 2.31 -20.02
CA ASN A 190 -5.57 2.71 -19.05
C ASN A 190 -5.89 4.10 -18.49
N GLY A 191 -5.57 4.35 -17.22
CA GLY A 191 -5.62 5.68 -16.62
C GLY A 191 -4.52 6.57 -17.17
N VAL A 192 -3.29 6.30 -16.74
CA VAL A 192 -2.07 6.93 -17.25
C VAL A 192 -1.22 5.88 -17.94
N PHE A 193 -0.87 6.12 -19.20
CA PHE A 193 -0.01 5.24 -19.97
C PHE A 193 1.25 5.98 -20.40
N VAL A 194 2.39 5.45 -19.99
CA VAL A 194 3.71 6.02 -20.29
C VAL A 194 4.52 5.01 -21.07
N LEU A 195 5.01 5.44 -22.24
CA LEU A 195 5.87 4.64 -23.09
C LEU A 195 7.05 5.48 -23.59
N ALA A 196 8.17 5.33 -22.89
CA ALA A 196 9.44 5.91 -23.28
C ALA A 196 10.19 4.99 -24.25
N ASP A 197 10.93 5.60 -25.17
CA ASP A 197 11.91 4.92 -25.98
C ASP A 197 13.12 4.51 -25.12
N THR A 198 13.60 3.28 -25.30
CA THR A 198 14.66 2.66 -24.48
C THR A 198 16.08 2.93 -24.98
N THR A 199 16.25 3.66 -26.09
CA THR A 199 17.57 3.94 -26.67
C THR A 199 18.46 4.82 -25.80
N SER A 200 17.88 5.58 -24.86
CA SER A 200 18.61 6.42 -23.90
C SER A 200 18.30 6.05 -22.46
N ALA A 201 19.35 5.79 -21.67
CA ALA A 201 19.26 5.46 -20.25
C ALA A 201 18.74 6.62 -19.39
N THR A 202 18.68 7.84 -19.90
CA THR A 202 18.15 9.00 -19.16
C THR A 202 16.78 9.44 -19.68
N ASN A 203 16.19 8.75 -20.66
CA ASN A 203 14.88 9.10 -21.16
C ASN A 203 13.79 8.85 -20.10
N GLY A 204 12.80 9.72 -20.04
CA GLY A 204 11.76 9.70 -19.03
C GLY A 204 12.22 10.14 -17.64
N ASN A 205 13.38 10.81 -17.52
CA ASN A 205 13.88 11.25 -16.22
C ASN A 205 12.97 12.30 -15.59
N ASN A 206 12.85 12.24 -14.26
CA ASN A 206 11.97 13.09 -13.46
C ASN A 206 10.49 12.98 -13.89
N LEU A 207 10.03 11.76 -14.19
CA LEU A 207 8.60 11.49 -14.35
C LEU A 207 7.96 11.42 -12.95
N LEU A 208 7.00 12.29 -12.69
CA LEU A 208 6.26 12.35 -11.43
C LEU A 208 4.76 12.14 -11.66
N ILE A 209 4.21 11.06 -11.11
CA ILE A 209 2.76 10.77 -11.13
C ILE A 209 2.29 10.70 -9.67
N THR A 210 1.65 11.76 -9.19
CA THR A 210 1.37 11.92 -7.76
C THR A 210 -0.01 12.44 -7.40
N GLY A 211 -0.61 11.90 -6.33
CA GLY A 211 -1.86 12.44 -5.77
C GLY A 211 -3.07 12.26 -6.69
N ASN A 212 -2.98 11.44 -7.74
CA ASN A 212 -4.08 11.28 -8.69
C ASN A 212 -5.13 10.30 -8.16
N THR A 213 -6.37 10.49 -8.57
CA THR A 213 -7.47 9.56 -8.36
C THR A 213 -7.82 8.88 -9.67
N ILE A 214 -7.66 7.57 -9.75
CA ILE A 214 -8.15 6.73 -10.85
C ILE A 214 -9.37 6.00 -10.32
N THR A 215 -10.54 6.38 -10.81
CA THR A 215 -11.83 5.82 -10.40
C THR A 215 -12.02 4.39 -10.93
N ASN A 216 -13.14 3.74 -10.65
CA ASN A 216 -13.31 2.30 -10.92
C ASN A 216 -13.64 1.90 -12.37
N ASN A 217 -13.85 2.84 -13.30
CA ASN A 217 -14.21 2.52 -14.69
C ASN A 217 -12.97 2.33 -15.60
N PHE A 218 -12.02 1.53 -15.13
CA PHE A 218 -10.82 1.13 -15.88
C PHE A 218 -10.71 -0.38 -15.94
N VAL A 219 -10.17 -0.90 -17.05
CA VAL A 219 -10.24 -2.35 -17.35
C VAL A 219 -8.89 -3.01 -17.62
N GLN A 220 -7.79 -2.26 -17.73
CA GLN A 220 -6.44 -2.83 -17.86
C GLN A 220 -5.46 -2.32 -16.80
N ASN A 221 -4.91 -1.11 -16.95
CA ASN A 221 -3.97 -0.56 -15.98
C ASN A 221 -4.49 0.75 -15.39
N GLY A 222 -4.27 0.97 -14.09
CA GLY A 222 -4.40 2.31 -13.51
C GLY A 222 -3.29 3.18 -14.06
N ILE A 223 -2.05 2.80 -13.74
CA ILE A 223 -0.84 3.45 -14.24
C ILE A 223 0.03 2.39 -14.93
N TYR A 224 0.40 2.64 -16.18
CA TYR A 224 1.37 1.83 -16.92
C TYR A 224 2.59 2.68 -17.26
N ILE A 225 3.79 2.15 -16.99
CA ILE A 225 5.08 2.79 -17.33
C ILE A 225 5.97 1.75 -17.97
N ALA A 226 6.47 2.04 -19.17
CA ALA A 226 7.46 1.22 -19.86
C ALA A 226 8.54 2.07 -20.52
N GLY A 227 9.73 1.49 -20.63
CA GLY A 227 10.89 2.04 -21.32
C GLY A 227 11.55 3.27 -20.68
N VAL A 228 11.09 3.70 -19.51
CA VAL A 228 11.69 4.84 -18.79
C VAL A 228 13.02 4.40 -18.20
N GLY A 229 14.13 4.83 -18.81
CA GLY A 229 15.48 4.57 -18.29
C GLY A 229 15.87 5.48 -17.12
N GLY A 230 15.34 6.72 -17.11
CA GLY A 230 15.56 7.70 -16.06
C GLY A 230 14.76 7.40 -14.78
N SER A 231 14.72 8.37 -13.86
CA SER A 231 13.96 8.23 -12.62
C SER A 231 12.45 8.44 -12.83
N SER A 232 11.64 7.58 -12.21
CA SER A 232 10.19 7.75 -12.15
C SER A 232 9.67 7.62 -10.72
N THR A 233 8.73 8.47 -10.33
CA THR A 233 8.09 8.47 -9.01
C THR A 233 6.57 8.37 -9.16
N VAL A 234 5.99 7.32 -8.59
CA VAL A 234 4.54 7.09 -8.55
C VAL A 234 4.10 7.08 -7.10
N THR A 235 3.49 8.17 -6.64
CA THR A 235 3.22 8.33 -5.21
C THR A 235 1.85 8.90 -4.84
N ASN A 236 1.31 8.46 -3.70
CA ASN A 236 0.06 9.01 -3.14
C ASN A 236 -1.13 8.95 -4.11
N ASN A 237 -1.15 8.02 -5.06
CA ASN A 237 -2.29 7.85 -5.96
C ASN A 237 -3.33 6.94 -5.31
N ASN A 238 -4.61 7.25 -5.52
CA ASN A 238 -5.73 6.40 -5.16
C ASN A 238 -6.25 5.73 -6.45
N ILE A 239 -6.10 4.41 -6.56
CA ILE A 239 -6.34 3.66 -7.78
C ILE A 239 -7.38 2.57 -7.51
N ALA A 240 -8.51 2.64 -8.21
CA ALA A 240 -9.49 1.58 -8.25
C ALA A 240 -9.62 1.06 -9.69
N ILE A 241 -9.73 -0.25 -9.87
CA ILE A 241 -9.98 -0.87 -11.18
C ILE A 241 -11.11 -1.86 -11.02
N VAL A 242 -12.14 -1.78 -11.87
CA VAL A 242 -13.21 -2.78 -11.94
C VAL A 242 -13.39 -3.21 -13.38
N ARG A 243 -12.93 -4.42 -13.67
CA ARG A 243 -13.08 -5.05 -14.98
C ARG A 243 -14.29 -5.99 -14.98
N PRO A 244 -15.32 -5.78 -15.81
CA PRO A 244 -16.50 -6.63 -15.85
C PRO A 244 -16.42 -7.81 -16.82
N SER A 245 -15.26 -8.07 -17.44
CA SER A 245 -15.10 -9.06 -18.52
C SER A 245 -13.91 -10.00 -18.31
N SER A 246 -14.04 -11.27 -18.73
CA SER A 246 -12.93 -12.21 -18.76
C SER A 246 -12.03 -11.98 -19.98
N GLY A 247 -10.85 -12.60 -19.98
CA GLY A 247 -9.95 -12.57 -21.12
C GLY A 247 -10.21 -13.74 -22.05
N THR A 248 -9.43 -13.81 -23.13
CA THR A 248 -9.33 -15.02 -23.97
C THR A 248 -8.03 -15.76 -23.65
N THR A 249 -7.77 -16.89 -24.30
CA THR A 249 -6.49 -17.61 -24.18
C THR A 249 -5.31 -16.87 -24.84
N THR A 250 -5.60 -15.98 -25.79
CA THR A 250 -4.59 -15.19 -26.52
C THR A 250 -4.54 -13.73 -26.10
N THR A 251 -5.58 -13.22 -25.42
CA THR A 251 -5.67 -11.85 -24.91
C THR A 251 -6.12 -11.87 -23.45
N PRO A 252 -5.17 -12.01 -22.51
CA PRO A 252 -5.49 -12.07 -21.09
C PRO A 252 -6.21 -10.83 -20.57
N ALA A 253 -7.14 -11.06 -19.64
CA ALA A 253 -7.76 -10.03 -18.83
C ALA A 253 -6.86 -9.61 -17.67
N ALA A 254 -5.79 -8.89 -18.01
CA ALA A 254 -4.95 -8.23 -17.02
C ALA A 254 -5.70 -7.05 -16.40
N SER A 255 -5.83 -7.04 -15.07
CA SER A 255 -6.26 -5.86 -14.31
C SER A 255 -5.15 -5.51 -13.33
N VAL A 256 -4.53 -4.34 -13.46
CA VAL A 256 -3.30 -4.02 -12.72
C VAL A 256 -3.34 -2.58 -12.22
N GLY A 257 -3.18 -2.37 -10.91
CA GLY A 257 -3.14 -1.02 -10.33
C GLY A 257 -2.01 -0.18 -10.92
N ILE A 258 -0.77 -0.62 -10.69
CA ILE A 258 0.45 -0.02 -11.23
C ILE A 258 1.28 -1.09 -11.94
N ASN A 259 1.65 -0.84 -13.18
CA ASN A 259 2.40 -1.78 -14.02
C ASN A 259 3.69 -1.12 -14.53
N LEU A 260 4.83 -1.65 -14.08
CA LEU A 260 6.14 -1.34 -14.65
C LEU A 260 6.50 -2.40 -15.69
N GLY A 261 6.36 -2.02 -16.95
CA GLY A 261 6.70 -2.82 -18.11
C GLY A 261 8.19 -2.77 -18.45
N ALA A 262 8.52 -3.49 -19.52
CA ALA A 262 9.89 -3.69 -20.00
C ALA A 262 10.69 -2.38 -20.15
N GLY A 263 11.98 -2.43 -19.81
CA GLY A 263 12.90 -1.30 -19.96
C GLY A 263 12.73 -0.18 -18.93
N THR A 264 11.85 -0.33 -17.94
CA THR A 264 11.70 0.66 -16.86
C THR A 264 12.78 0.48 -15.80
N ASN A 265 13.43 1.57 -15.40
CA ASN A 265 14.43 1.57 -14.34
C ASN A 265 14.15 2.67 -13.31
N SER A 266 14.83 2.61 -12.16
CA SER A 266 14.91 3.66 -11.14
C SER A 266 13.55 4.18 -10.69
N ALA A 267 12.56 3.29 -10.55
CA ALA A 267 11.21 3.64 -10.15
C ALA A 267 11.05 3.65 -8.62
N SER A 268 10.37 4.65 -8.09
CA SER A 268 9.93 4.74 -6.70
C SER A 268 8.41 4.71 -6.65
N ILE A 269 7.83 3.62 -6.15
CA ILE A 269 6.37 3.44 -6.03
C ILE A 269 6.01 3.46 -4.55
N SER A 270 5.37 4.53 -4.08
CA SER A 270 5.06 4.65 -2.64
C SER A 270 3.83 5.43 -2.23
N GLY A 271 3.24 5.09 -1.09
CA GLY A 271 2.07 5.81 -0.56
C GLY A 271 0.79 5.62 -1.38
N ASN A 272 0.77 4.71 -2.37
CA ASN A 272 -0.40 4.49 -3.21
C ASN A 272 -1.42 3.62 -2.48
N THR A 273 -2.70 3.93 -2.65
CA THR A 273 -3.83 3.08 -2.22
C THR A 273 -4.44 2.43 -3.45
N ILE A 274 -4.46 1.10 -3.50
CA ILE A 274 -4.77 0.34 -4.72
C ILE A 274 -5.82 -0.73 -4.43
N SER A 275 -6.88 -0.76 -5.26
CA SER A 275 -7.84 -1.86 -5.34
C SER A 275 -8.12 -2.27 -6.79
N VAL A 276 -8.24 -3.58 -7.02
CA VAL A 276 -8.37 -4.15 -8.37
C VAL A 276 -9.32 -5.34 -8.36
N LYS A 277 -10.46 -5.21 -9.02
CA LYS A 277 -11.49 -6.24 -9.08
C LYS A 277 -11.73 -6.67 -10.52
N ASN A 278 -11.78 -7.98 -10.75
CA ASN A 278 -12.33 -8.55 -11.96
C ASN A 278 -13.66 -9.23 -11.62
N THR A 279 -14.76 -8.59 -12.00
CA THR A 279 -16.13 -9.03 -11.68
C THR A 279 -16.73 -9.90 -12.79
N ALA A 280 -15.90 -10.39 -13.73
CA ALA A 280 -16.35 -11.36 -14.72
C ALA A 280 -16.90 -12.62 -14.04
N THR A 281 -18.01 -13.12 -14.58
CA THR A 281 -18.67 -14.34 -14.08
C THR A 281 -18.17 -15.61 -14.77
N SER A 282 -17.37 -15.48 -15.83
CA SER A 282 -16.84 -16.62 -16.58
C SER A 282 -15.58 -17.20 -15.93
N THR A 283 -15.50 -18.53 -15.90
CA THR A 283 -14.30 -19.30 -15.56
C THR A 283 -13.45 -19.64 -16.79
N THR A 284 -13.90 -19.27 -18.00
CA THR A 284 -13.19 -19.53 -19.26
C THR A 284 -12.26 -18.36 -19.63
N GLY A 285 -11.11 -18.69 -20.20
CA GLY A 285 -10.07 -17.72 -20.59
C GLY A 285 -9.08 -17.38 -19.47
N ILE A 286 -8.21 -16.40 -19.72
CA ILE A 286 -7.14 -15.99 -18.80
C ILE A 286 -7.52 -14.67 -18.14
N SER A 287 -7.63 -14.64 -16.82
CA SER A 287 -7.91 -13.44 -16.02
C SER A 287 -7.00 -13.39 -14.79
N TYR A 288 -6.44 -12.21 -14.50
CA TYR A 288 -5.70 -11.95 -13.25
C TYR A 288 -5.88 -10.52 -12.78
N ALA A 289 -5.63 -10.33 -11.49
CA ALA A 289 -5.61 -9.03 -10.85
C ALA A 289 -4.30 -8.88 -10.06
N SER A 290 -3.66 -7.72 -10.20
CA SER A 290 -2.44 -7.38 -9.45
C SER A 290 -2.51 -5.96 -8.91
N GLY A 291 -2.07 -5.74 -7.68
CA GLY A 291 -1.92 -4.38 -7.15
C GLY A 291 -0.78 -3.65 -7.86
N ILE A 292 0.43 -4.18 -7.72
CA ILE A 292 1.66 -3.65 -8.34
C ILE A 292 2.37 -4.77 -9.11
N TYR A 293 2.69 -4.53 -10.38
CA TYR A 293 3.33 -5.50 -11.28
C TYR A 293 4.66 -4.94 -11.77
N VAL A 294 5.77 -5.55 -11.35
CA VAL A 294 7.14 -5.09 -11.66
C VAL A 294 7.82 -6.09 -12.59
N THR A 295 7.83 -5.78 -13.88
CA THR A 295 8.42 -6.61 -14.94
C THR A 295 9.28 -5.84 -15.95
N PRO A 296 10.26 -5.04 -15.50
CA PRO A 296 11.17 -4.34 -16.40
C PRO A 296 12.06 -5.26 -17.25
N GLY A 297 12.28 -6.51 -16.83
CA GLY A 297 12.99 -7.50 -17.66
C GLY A 297 14.46 -7.17 -17.88
N ALA A 298 15.09 -6.45 -16.95
CA ALA A 298 16.50 -6.08 -16.98
C ALA A 298 17.20 -6.38 -15.64
N THR A 299 18.51 -6.63 -15.71
CA THR A 299 19.32 -7.04 -14.56
C THR A 299 19.86 -5.87 -13.72
N ASN A 300 19.79 -4.63 -14.21
CA ASN A 300 20.32 -3.43 -13.55
C ASN A 300 19.21 -2.48 -13.04
N VAL A 301 18.07 -3.04 -12.65
CA VAL A 301 16.88 -2.29 -12.19
C VAL A 301 17.10 -1.76 -10.77
N LEU A 302 16.79 -0.49 -10.49
CA LEU A 302 16.91 0.11 -9.15
C LEU A 302 15.56 0.57 -8.62
N THR A 303 14.60 -0.36 -8.58
CA THR A 303 13.21 -0.06 -8.24
C THR A 303 12.91 -0.31 -6.76
N ASN A 304 12.22 0.64 -6.13
CA ASN A 304 11.72 0.55 -4.76
C ASN A 304 10.19 0.60 -4.75
N VAL A 305 9.56 -0.38 -4.08
CA VAL A 305 8.11 -0.47 -3.89
C VAL A 305 7.83 -0.47 -2.39
N PHE A 306 7.30 0.63 -1.85
CA PHE A 306 7.17 0.77 -0.41
C PHE A 306 6.03 1.65 0.09
N ASN A 307 5.57 1.46 1.33
CA ASN A 307 4.49 2.25 1.93
C ASN A 307 3.19 2.26 1.10
N ASN A 308 2.95 1.25 0.27
CA ASN A 308 1.70 1.13 -0.47
C ASN A 308 0.67 0.35 0.36
N THR A 309 -0.59 0.76 0.25
CA THR A 309 -1.74 0.02 0.80
C THR A 309 -2.47 -0.65 -0.36
N ILE A 310 -2.43 -1.98 -0.40
CA ILE A 310 -3.05 -2.77 -1.47
C ILE A 310 -4.17 -3.60 -0.84
N THR A 311 -5.40 -3.34 -1.29
CA THR A 311 -6.59 -3.96 -0.72
C THR A 311 -7.58 -4.43 -1.78
N GLU A 312 -8.41 -5.39 -1.43
CA GLU A 312 -9.56 -5.82 -2.23
C GLU A 312 -9.22 -6.33 -3.65
N ILE A 313 -8.04 -6.93 -3.83
CA ILE A 313 -7.71 -7.57 -5.11
C ILE A 313 -8.55 -8.84 -5.25
N SER A 314 -9.52 -8.87 -6.17
CA SER A 314 -10.49 -9.96 -6.19
C SER A 314 -11.08 -10.29 -7.55
N GLY A 315 -11.63 -11.50 -7.69
CA GLY A 315 -12.37 -11.92 -8.88
C GLY A 315 -12.39 -13.43 -9.09
N ILE A 316 -12.96 -13.88 -10.20
CA ILE A 316 -12.72 -15.22 -10.74
C ILE A 316 -11.42 -15.17 -11.56
N LEU A 317 -10.30 -15.40 -10.88
CA LEU A 317 -8.97 -15.23 -11.48
C LEU A 317 -8.42 -16.61 -11.86
N THR A 318 -8.31 -16.86 -13.16
CA THR A 318 -7.92 -18.17 -13.70
C THR A 318 -6.41 -18.32 -13.83
N TYR A 319 -5.66 -17.21 -13.85
CA TYR A 319 -4.21 -17.22 -14.02
C TYR A 319 -3.45 -17.17 -12.69
N ILE A 320 -2.34 -17.90 -12.62
CA ILE A 320 -1.57 -18.19 -11.41
C ILE A 320 -0.86 -16.97 -10.78
N ASN A 321 -0.79 -15.85 -11.51
CA ASN A 321 -0.10 -14.63 -11.08
C ASN A 321 -1.06 -13.60 -10.48
N SER A 322 -2.09 -14.00 -9.72
CA SER A 322 -2.98 -13.03 -9.06
C SER A 322 -2.46 -12.67 -7.68
N ASN A 323 -2.11 -11.41 -7.46
CA ASN A 323 -1.28 -11.03 -6.32
C ASN A 323 -1.48 -9.58 -5.83
N GLY A 324 -0.90 -9.26 -4.68
CA GLY A 324 -0.76 -7.87 -4.23
C GLY A 324 0.39 -7.19 -4.96
N ILE A 325 1.59 -7.76 -4.84
CA ILE A 325 2.81 -7.27 -5.51
C ILE A 325 3.48 -8.42 -6.25
N TYR A 326 3.84 -8.20 -7.51
CA TYR A 326 4.61 -9.14 -8.32
C TYR A 326 5.95 -8.53 -8.75
N VAL A 327 7.03 -9.31 -8.59
CA VAL A 327 8.33 -9.03 -9.19
C VAL A 327 8.65 -10.18 -10.14
N GLY A 328 8.69 -9.91 -11.45
CA GLY A 328 8.77 -10.96 -12.47
C GLY A 328 9.67 -10.66 -13.65
N GLY A 329 9.72 -11.60 -14.60
CA GLY A 329 10.64 -11.53 -15.75
C GLY A 329 12.10 -11.63 -15.32
N ALA A 330 13.05 -11.25 -16.18
CA ALA A 330 14.48 -11.21 -15.85
C ALA A 330 14.83 -9.96 -15.00
N THR A 331 14.08 -9.70 -13.94
CA THR A 331 14.19 -8.50 -13.11
C THR A 331 15.05 -8.75 -11.88
N SER A 332 16.03 -7.88 -11.64
CA SER A 332 16.89 -7.95 -10.46
C SER A 332 16.87 -6.65 -9.64
N ASN A 333 17.48 -6.62 -8.47
CA ASN A 333 17.79 -5.40 -7.71
C ASN A 333 16.55 -4.56 -7.28
N VAL A 334 15.42 -5.24 -7.01
CA VAL A 334 14.17 -4.62 -6.52
C VAL A 334 14.07 -4.72 -4.99
N LYS A 335 13.64 -3.63 -4.34
CA LYS A 335 13.26 -3.65 -2.92
C LYS A 335 11.75 -3.51 -2.77
N VAL A 336 11.14 -4.41 -2.01
CA VAL A 336 9.71 -4.41 -1.67
C VAL A 336 9.58 -4.31 -0.16
N TYR A 337 9.19 -3.16 0.38
CA TYR A 337 9.21 -2.98 1.83
C TYR A 337 8.14 -2.09 2.42
N ALA A 338 7.79 -2.30 3.67
CA ALA A 338 6.78 -1.49 4.36
C ALA A 338 5.45 -1.36 3.61
N ASN A 339 5.08 -2.35 2.78
CA ASN A 339 3.77 -2.38 2.14
C ASN A 339 2.76 -3.07 3.05
N LYS A 340 1.51 -2.60 3.04
CA LYS A 340 0.36 -3.24 3.69
C LYS A 340 -0.51 -3.88 2.63
N ILE A 341 -0.65 -5.21 2.68
CA ILE A 341 -1.38 -6.01 1.69
C ILE A 341 -2.43 -6.85 2.41
N SER A 342 -3.71 -6.64 2.08
CA SER A 342 -4.81 -7.38 2.71
C SER A 342 -6.07 -7.49 1.85
N GLY A 343 -6.98 -8.40 2.17
CA GLY A 343 -8.28 -8.50 1.47
C GLY A 343 -8.15 -9.02 0.04
N LEU A 344 -7.22 -9.94 -0.19
CA LEU A 344 -6.98 -10.56 -1.50
C LEU A 344 -7.83 -11.82 -1.62
N LYS A 345 -8.65 -11.94 -2.67
CA LYS A 345 -9.60 -13.06 -2.80
C LYS A 345 -9.71 -13.60 -4.22
N ASN A 346 -9.30 -14.85 -4.43
CA ASN A 346 -9.60 -15.57 -5.66
C ASN A 346 -10.86 -16.46 -5.49
N ASN A 347 -11.90 -16.14 -6.25
CA ASN A 347 -13.18 -16.87 -6.27
C ASN A 347 -13.18 -18.01 -7.30
N ASN A 348 -12.06 -18.27 -7.99
CA ASN A 348 -11.97 -19.34 -8.96
C ASN A 348 -12.05 -20.73 -8.27
N THR A 349 -13.00 -21.56 -8.71
CA THR A 349 -13.23 -22.91 -8.17
C THR A 349 -12.32 -23.99 -8.78
N GLY A 350 -11.53 -23.66 -9.79
CA GLY A 350 -10.52 -24.52 -10.41
C GLY A 350 -9.19 -24.62 -9.64
N GLY A 351 -9.07 -23.92 -8.50
CA GLY A 351 -7.91 -24.02 -7.61
C GLY A 351 -6.71 -23.15 -8.00
N THR A 352 -6.93 -22.10 -8.80
CA THR A 352 -5.88 -21.10 -9.08
C THR A 352 -5.43 -20.41 -7.77
N PRO A 353 -4.13 -20.19 -7.56
CA PRO A 353 -3.63 -19.63 -6.31
C PRO A 353 -3.96 -18.14 -6.12
N MET A 354 -3.75 -17.65 -4.89
CA MET A 354 -3.77 -16.24 -4.53
C MET A 354 -2.58 -15.91 -3.61
N GLN A 355 -1.83 -14.85 -3.91
CA GLN A 355 -0.61 -14.52 -3.17
C GLN A 355 -0.55 -13.06 -2.71
N GLY A 356 0.02 -12.78 -1.54
CA GLY A 356 0.33 -11.41 -1.13
C GLY A 356 1.46 -10.80 -1.97
N ILE A 357 2.66 -11.34 -1.81
CA ILE A 357 3.86 -10.96 -2.56
C ILE A 357 4.32 -12.17 -3.38
N LEU A 358 4.44 -12.01 -4.69
CA LEU A 358 4.88 -13.03 -5.63
C LEU A 358 6.27 -12.68 -6.19
N LEU A 359 7.28 -13.43 -5.75
CA LEU A 359 8.67 -13.31 -6.18
C LEU A 359 8.91 -14.30 -7.33
N GLY A 360 8.84 -13.82 -8.56
CA GLY A 360 8.88 -14.65 -9.77
C GLY A 360 9.89 -14.17 -10.80
N SER A 361 11.00 -13.56 -10.38
CA SER A 361 12.11 -13.27 -11.28
C SER A 361 12.68 -14.57 -11.85
N SER A 362 13.04 -14.57 -13.13
CA SER A 362 13.75 -15.70 -13.74
C SER A 362 15.26 -15.71 -13.43
N ALA A 363 15.78 -14.67 -12.79
CA ALA A 363 17.20 -14.61 -12.40
C ALA A 363 17.45 -15.49 -11.16
N THR A 364 18.53 -16.29 -11.18
CA THR A 364 18.96 -17.14 -10.05
C THR A 364 19.70 -16.35 -8.95
N ALA A 365 20.09 -15.12 -9.25
CA ALA A 365 20.68 -14.15 -8.33
C ALA A 365 19.97 -12.79 -8.50
N ALA A 366 18.65 -12.78 -8.33
CA ALA A 366 17.82 -11.60 -8.56
C ALA A 366 18.15 -10.43 -7.63
N ASN A 367 18.77 -10.67 -6.46
CA ASN A 367 19.05 -9.63 -5.48
C ASN A 367 17.80 -8.80 -5.12
N VAL A 368 16.67 -9.49 -4.96
CA VAL A 368 15.40 -8.87 -4.58
C VAL A 368 15.22 -8.99 -3.08
N VAL A 369 14.91 -7.88 -2.42
CA VAL A 369 14.76 -7.81 -0.95
C VAL A 369 13.32 -7.48 -0.61
N ALA A 370 12.64 -8.38 0.09
CA ALA A 370 11.30 -8.17 0.61
C ALA A 370 11.37 -8.04 2.15
N TYR A 371 11.10 -6.85 2.70
CA TYR A 371 11.24 -6.66 4.15
C TYR A 371 10.22 -5.72 4.79
N ASN A 372 9.96 -5.89 6.09
CA ASN A 372 8.97 -5.10 6.84
C ASN A 372 7.58 -5.05 6.15
N ASN A 373 7.20 -6.01 5.31
CA ASN A 373 5.86 -5.99 4.72
C ASN A 373 4.84 -6.59 5.69
N LEU A 374 3.63 -6.03 5.68
CA LEU A 374 2.47 -6.55 6.41
C LEU A 374 1.55 -7.23 5.41
N VAL A 375 1.35 -8.53 5.56
CA VAL A 375 0.49 -9.33 4.67
C VAL A 375 -0.54 -10.09 5.50
N SER A 376 -1.82 -9.86 5.24
CA SER A 376 -2.92 -10.57 5.91
C SER A 376 -4.11 -10.81 4.99
N ASP A 377 -5.12 -11.55 5.47
CA ASP A 377 -6.42 -11.72 4.80
C ASP A 377 -6.30 -12.07 3.29
N ILE A 378 -5.53 -13.13 3.01
CA ILE A 378 -5.39 -13.72 1.67
C ILE A 378 -6.28 -14.97 1.61
N GLN A 379 -7.14 -15.05 0.59
CA GLN A 379 -8.20 -16.03 0.46
C GLN A 379 -8.22 -16.65 -0.95
N GLY A 380 -8.60 -17.92 -1.01
CA GLY A 380 -8.81 -18.68 -2.24
C GLY A 380 -10.15 -19.40 -2.20
N THR A 381 -10.41 -20.26 -3.18
CA THR A 381 -11.60 -21.14 -3.20
C THR A 381 -11.18 -22.52 -3.71
N ALA A 382 -11.85 -23.58 -3.26
CA ALA A 382 -11.57 -24.96 -3.66
C ALA A 382 -10.08 -25.33 -3.43
N ALA A 383 -9.43 -26.06 -4.34
CA ALA A 383 -8.05 -26.50 -4.16
C ALA A 383 -6.98 -25.36 -4.27
N SER A 384 -7.39 -24.09 -4.19
CA SER A 384 -6.50 -22.94 -4.31
C SER A 384 -5.37 -22.96 -3.28
N GLN A 385 -4.16 -22.71 -3.78
CA GLN A 385 -2.98 -22.48 -2.95
C GLN A 385 -2.91 -21.01 -2.54
N VAL A 386 -2.84 -20.75 -1.24
CA VAL A 386 -2.82 -19.40 -0.67
C VAL A 386 -1.47 -19.15 0.00
N ALA A 387 -0.80 -18.07 -0.34
CA ALA A 387 0.47 -17.72 0.27
C ALA A 387 0.54 -16.24 0.66
N GLY A 388 1.17 -15.93 1.81
CA GLY A 388 1.53 -14.56 2.11
C GLY A 388 2.65 -14.07 1.19
N ILE A 389 3.78 -14.78 1.21
CA ILE A 389 4.91 -14.60 0.30
C ILE A 389 5.13 -15.88 -0.50
N TYR A 390 5.29 -15.76 -1.81
CA TYR A 390 5.44 -16.88 -2.72
C TYR A 390 6.70 -16.70 -3.58
N VAL A 391 7.69 -17.57 -3.37
CA VAL A 391 8.87 -17.69 -4.25
C VAL A 391 8.51 -18.63 -5.39
N PHE A 392 8.20 -18.05 -6.55
CA PHE A 392 7.65 -18.73 -7.71
C PHE A 392 8.70 -19.17 -8.73
N SER A 393 9.80 -18.44 -8.84
CA SER A 393 10.90 -18.75 -9.76
C SER A 393 12.19 -18.07 -9.34
N GLY A 394 13.33 -18.51 -9.87
CA GLY A 394 14.62 -17.86 -9.70
C GLY A 394 15.25 -18.04 -8.32
N GLY A 395 16.07 -17.07 -7.90
CA GLY A 395 16.80 -17.12 -6.65
C GLY A 395 17.43 -15.79 -6.26
N GLY A 396 18.18 -15.76 -5.16
CA GLY A 396 18.80 -14.54 -4.65
C GLY A 396 17.79 -13.61 -3.98
N TYR A 397 16.81 -14.22 -3.30
CA TYR A 397 15.77 -13.50 -2.56
C TYR A 397 16.13 -13.38 -1.09
N ARG A 398 15.96 -12.17 -0.57
CA ARG A 398 16.18 -11.84 0.84
C ARG A 398 14.86 -11.44 1.45
N ILE A 399 14.34 -12.26 2.35
CA ILE A 399 13.01 -12.14 2.93
C ILE A 399 13.18 -11.89 4.42
N TYR A 400 13.06 -10.63 4.82
CA TYR A 400 13.48 -10.19 6.15
C TYR A 400 12.39 -9.48 6.92
N SER A 401 12.21 -9.78 8.21
CA SER A 401 11.39 -8.94 9.08
C SER A 401 9.98 -8.66 8.53
N ASN A 402 9.39 -9.58 7.76
CA ASN A 402 8.01 -9.43 7.31
C ASN A 402 7.06 -10.00 8.38
N THR A 403 5.87 -9.41 8.50
CA THR A 403 4.78 -9.98 9.30
C THR A 403 3.70 -10.48 8.36
N VAL A 404 3.57 -11.80 8.28
CA VAL A 404 2.53 -12.49 7.52
C VAL A 404 1.56 -13.13 8.49
N ASN A 405 0.29 -12.71 8.46
CA ASN A 405 -0.77 -13.29 9.27
C ASN A 405 -1.96 -13.71 8.40
N LEU A 406 -2.01 -14.99 8.03
CA LEU A 406 -3.15 -15.55 7.33
C LEU A 406 -4.25 -15.89 8.34
N ASN A 407 -5.20 -15.00 8.54
CA ASN A 407 -6.18 -15.05 9.64
C ASN A 407 -7.63 -15.25 9.21
N THR A 408 -7.92 -15.20 7.91
CA THR A 408 -9.28 -15.42 7.39
C THR A 408 -9.30 -16.64 6.50
N SER A 409 -10.25 -17.55 6.75
CA SER A 409 -10.54 -18.68 5.87
C SER A 409 -11.71 -18.37 4.94
N ASN A 410 -11.64 -18.85 3.71
CA ASN A 410 -12.77 -18.97 2.81
C ASN A 410 -12.95 -20.47 2.48
N ALA A 411 -13.53 -20.82 1.33
CA ALA A 411 -13.80 -22.21 0.95
C ALA A 411 -12.59 -22.95 0.33
N GLU A 412 -11.37 -22.52 0.64
CA GLU A 412 -10.14 -23.20 0.19
C GLU A 412 -9.84 -24.49 0.97
N THR A 413 -9.48 -25.54 0.25
CA THR A 413 -9.04 -26.84 0.76
C THR A 413 -7.57 -27.13 0.43
N GLY A 414 -6.96 -26.31 -0.42
CA GLY A 414 -5.55 -26.41 -0.80
C GLY A 414 -4.56 -26.05 0.31
N ILE A 415 -3.29 -25.86 -0.08
CA ILE A 415 -2.22 -25.45 0.84
C ILE A 415 -2.36 -23.97 1.14
N SER A 416 -2.29 -23.61 2.43
CA SER A 416 -2.05 -22.25 2.86
C SER A 416 -0.74 -22.14 3.64
N THR A 417 0.02 -21.08 3.42
CA THR A 417 1.32 -20.89 4.07
C THR A 417 1.76 -19.43 4.17
N GLY A 418 2.49 -19.08 5.22
CA GLY A 418 3.11 -17.76 5.33
C GLY A 418 4.14 -17.53 4.23
N LEU A 419 5.02 -18.52 4.02
CA LEU A 419 5.99 -18.56 2.93
C LEU A 419 5.84 -19.85 2.11
N TYR A 420 5.73 -19.72 0.79
CA TYR A 420 5.75 -20.82 -0.17
C TYR A 420 7.01 -20.75 -1.04
N VAL A 421 7.71 -21.87 -1.20
CA VAL A 421 8.91 -21.99 -2.04
C VAL A 421 8.75 -23.13 -3.05
N VAL A 422 8.86 -22.82 -4.35
CA VAL A 422 8.85 -23.82 -5.42
C VAL A 422 10.12 -24.66 -5.45
N SER A 423 10.07 -25.82 -6.10
CA SER A 423 11.20 -26.78 -6.14
C SER A 423 12.45 -26.27 -6.86
N THR A 424 12.32 -25.29 -7.75
CA THR A 424 13.42 -24.72 -8.54
C THR A 424 14.06 -23.49 -7.92
N ALA A 425 13.56 -23.03 -6.76
CA ALA A 425 14.10 -21.85 -6.10
C ALA A 425 15.52 -22.09 -5.55
N THR A 426 16.35 -21.05 -5.54
CA THR A 426 17.74 -21.13 -5.04
C THR A 426 18.16 -19.87 -4.31
N SER A 427 19.28 -19.93 -3.57
CA SER A 427 19.93 -18.77 -2.96
C SER A 427 18.99 -17.89 -2.12
N LEU A 428 18.21 -18.52 -1.23
CA LEU A 428 17.24 -17.84 -0.38
C LEU A 428 17.86 -17.50 0.97
N ASP A 429 17.60 -16.29 1.44
CA ASP A 429 17.95 -15.86 2.79
C ASP A 429 16.70 -15.36 3.50
N VAL A 430 16.27 -16.09 4.53
CA VAL A 430 14.97 -15.91 5.19
C VAL A 430 15.18 -15.75 6.69
N ARG A 431 15.07 -14.51 7.20
CA ARG A 431 15.37 -14.19 8.60
C ARG A 431 14.42 -13.18 9.22
N ASN A 432 14.27 -13.22 10.53
CA ASN A 432 13.49 -12.27 11.33
C ASN A 432 12.00 -12.19 11.00
N ASN A 433 11.40 -13.11 10.24
CA ASN A 433 9.99 -13.00 9.83
C ASN A 433 9.04 -13.60 10.87
N LEU A 434 7.79 -13.10 10.90
CA LEU A 434 6.66 -13.78 11.53
C LEU A 434 5.82 -14.44 10.41
N PHE A 435 5.83 -15.77 10.35
CA PHE A 435 5.02 -16.54 9.39
C PHE A 435 3.88 -17.25 10.11
N ILE A 436 2.72 -16.60 10.15
CA ILE A 436 1.58 -17.01 10.97
C ILE A 436 0.43 -17.46 10.06
N ASN A 437 -0.05 -18.68 10.31
CA ASN A 437 -1.20 -19.26 9.61
C ASN A 437 -2.31 -19.65 10.59
N ASN A 438 -3.20 -18.70 10.83
CA ASN A 438 -4.36 -18.81 11.71
C ASN A 438 -5.64 -19.29 11.00
N LYS A 439 -5.56 -19.69 9.73
CA LYS A 439 -6.70 -20.23 8.98
C LYS A 439 -7.24 -21.50 9.65
N THR A 440 -8.47 -21.91 9.37
CA THR A 440 -9.11 -23.05 10.07
C THR A 440 -9.42 -24.24 9.16
N ALA A 441 -9.27 -24.08 7.84
CA ALA A 441 -9.55 -25.10 6.83
C ALA A 441 -8.32 -25.44 5.96
N GLY A 442 -8.40 -26.50 5.16
CA GLY A 442 -7.35 -26.92 4.22
C GLY A 442 -6.07 -27.48 4.87
N THR A 443 -5.01 -27.62 4.07
CA THR A 443 -3.68 -27.97 4.60
C THR A 443 -2.94 -26.68 4.95
N ARG A 444 -2.47 -26.55 6.20
CA ARG A 444 -1.94 -25.29 6.74
C ARG A 444 -0.52 -25.49 7.26
N TYR A 445 0.41 -24.72 6.72
CA TYR A 445 1.78 -24.63 7.21
C TYR A 445 2.11 -23.17 7.56
N ALA A 446 3.11 -22.94 8.40
CA ALA A 446 3.76 -21.63 8.52
C ALA A 446 4.74 -21.41 7.35
N ILE A 447 5.48 -22.46 7.00
CA ILE A 447 6.43 -22.49 5.88
C ILE A 447 6.28 -23.77 5.05
N TYR A 448 6.25 -23.62 3.74
CA TYR A 448 6.22 -24.74 2.80
C TYR A 448 7.35 -24.59 1.78
N SER A 449 8.19 -25.62 1.66
CA SER A 449 9.21 -25.71 0.62
C SER A 449 9.09 -27.00 -0.16
N ALA A 450 8.85 -26.87 -1.46
CA ALA A 450 9.06 -27.95 -2.42
C ALA A 450 10.54 -28.08 -2.82
N ALA A 451 11.38 -27.08 -2.56
CA ALA A 451 12.81 -27.15 -2.79
C ALA A 451 13.53 -27.91 -1.67
N ALA A 452 14.68 -28.48 -2.01
CA ALA A 452 15.61 -29.04 -1.04
C ALA A 452 16.17 -27.96 -0.11
N ASN A 453 16.70 -28.37 1.04
CA ASN A 453 17.28 -27.45 2.02
C ASN A 453 18.44 -26.62 1.46
N THR A 454 19.15 -27.12 0.45
CA THR A 454 20.23 -26.41 -0.27
C THR A 454 19.77 -25.15 -1.02
N ALA A 455 18.46 -24.96 -1.21
CA ALA A 455 17.93 -23.70 -1.75
C ALA A 455 18.11 -22.52 -0.79
N PHE A 456 18.27 -22.77 0.52
CA PHE A 456 18.39 -21.75 1.55
C PHE A 456 19.87 -21.51 1.86
N SER A 457 20.38 -20.35 1.46
CA SER A 457 21.69 -19.86 1.89
C SER A 457 21.69 -19.53 3.38
N ASN A 458 20.56 -19.06 3.90
CA ASN A 458 20.34 -18.87 5.33
C ASN A 458 18.83 -18.94 5.64
N ILE A 459 18.48 -19.63 6.71
CA ILE A 459 17.13 -19.63 7.25
C ILE A 459 17.23 -19.71 8.76
N ASN A 460 16.96 -18.61 9.45
CA ASN A 460 17.10 -18.55 10.91
C ASN A 460 16.34 -17.37 11.51
N TYR A 461 16.15 -17.35 12.83
CA TYR A 461 15.49 -16.26 13.55
C TYR A 461 14.09 -15.95 12.98
N ASN A 462 13.31 -16.94 12.60
CA ASN A 462 11.93 -16.72 12.18
C ASN A 462 10.99 -17.25 13.27
N ASP A 463 9.80 -16.67 13.37
CA ASP A 463 8.70 -17.29 14.08
C ASP A 463 7.80 -18.05 13.11
N TYR A 464 7.43 -19.26 13.51
CA TYR A 464 6.54 -20.11 12.76
C TYR A 464 5.34 -20.47 13.63
N TYR A 465 4.15 -20.17 13.17
CA TYR A 465 2.93 -20.59 13.83
C TYR A 465 1.85 -21.00 12.84
N THR A 466 1.14 -22.08 13.17
CA THR A 466 0.01 -22.56 12.39
C THR A 466 -0.98 -23.30 13.29
N THR A 467 -2.26 -23.22 12.97
CA THR A 467 -3.32 -24.08 13.52
C THR A 467 -3.41 -25.44 12.79
N GLY A 468 -2.55 -25.67 11.80
CA GLY A 468 -2.38 -26.95 11.12
C GLY A 468 -1.72 -28.00 12.00
N THR A 469 -1.79 -29.27 11.59
CA THR A 469 -1.14 -30.38 12.30
C THR A 469 0.37 -30.40 12.14
N ALA A 470 0.91 -29.71 11.13
CA ALA A 470 2.33 -29.62 10.87
C ALA A 470 2.77 -28.17 10.71
N LEU A 471 3.84 -27.81 11.43
CA LEU A 471 4.41 -26.47 11.43
C LEU A 471 4.95 -26.06 10.06
N GLY A 472 5.63 -26.98 9.39
CA GLY A 472 6.21 -26.72 8.07
C GLY A 472 6.24 -27.95 7.19
N PHE A 473 6.71 -27.77 5.96
CA PHE A 473 6.90 -28.84 4.99
C PHE A 473 8.22 -28.69 4.25
N ILE A 474 9.01 -29.76 4.20
CA ILE A 474 10.17 -29.91 3.32
C ILE A 474 10.46 -31.39 3.09
N GLY A 475 10.17 -31.88 1.88
CA GLY A 475 10.17 -33.31 1.51
C GLY A 475 9.03 -34.12 2.17
N SER A 476 8.71 -33.81 3.43
CA SER A 476 7.61 -34.34 4.21
C SER A 476 7.10 -33.27 5.19
N ALA A 477 5.93 -33.52 5.79
CA ALA A 477 5.37 -32.68 6.85
C ALA A 477 6.27 -32.70 8.10
N ARG A 478 6.47 -31.53 8.71
CA ARG A 478 7.29 -31.30 9.90
C ARG A 478 6.38 -30.82 11.02
N ALA A 479 6.16 -31.66 12.04
CA ALA A 479 5.16 -31.40 13.07
C ALA A 479 5.59 -30.27 14.00
N THR A 480 6.86 -30.29 14.41
CA THR A 480 7.41 -29.40 15.45
C THR A 480 8.49 -28.47 14.90
N LEU A 481 8.92 -27.51 15.72
CA LEU A 481 10.08 -26.67 15.41
C LEU A 481 11.37 -27.48 15.26
N ALA A 482 11.55 -28.53 16.06
CA ALA A 482 12.71 -29.43 15.96
C ALA A 482 12.72 -30.19 14.62
N ASP A 483 11.56 -30.59 14.11
CA ASP A 483 11.42 -31.21 12.79
C ASP A 483 11.72 -30.21 11.67
N VAL A 484 11.29 -28.94 11.83
CA VAL A 484 11.61 -27.86 10.89
C VAL A 484 13.12 -27.59 10.88
N GLN A 485 13.77 -27.53 12.05
CA GLN A 485 15.23 -27.38 12.15
C GLN A 485 15.96 -28.52 11.43
N THR A 486 15.56 -29.76 11.69
CA THR A 486 16.15 -30.95 11.05
C THR A 486 15.91 -30.96 9.55
N GLY A 487 14.69 -30.68 9.09
CA GLY A 487 14.32 -30.74 7.68
C GLY A 487 14.96 -29.64 6.84
N PHE A 488 14.99 -28.41 7.34
CA PHE A 488 15.59 -27.27 6.65
C PHE A 488 17.10 -27.15 6.87
N GLY A 489 17.69 -27.85 7.84
CA GLY A 489 19.13 -27.74 8.15
C GLY A 489 19.54 -26.37 8.68
N GLY A 490 18.61 -25.63 9.30
CA GLY A 490 18.78 -24.27 9.81
C GLY A 490 17.84 -24.00 10.99
N ASN A 491 17.36 -22.76 11.14
CA ASN A 491 16.36 -22.38 12.15
C ASN A 491 16.79 -22.55 13.61
N ALA A 492 18.08 -22.54 13.90
CA ALA A 492 18.63 -22.75 15.24
C ALA A 492 18.08 -21.78 16.31
N ASN A 493 17.81 -20.54 15.92
CA ASN A 493 17.29 -19.46 16.75
C ASN A 493 15.88 -19.03 16.35
N SER A 494 15.22 -19.82 15.50
CA SER A 494 13.81 -19.62 15.19
C SER A 494 12.95 -20.06 16.37
N VAL A 495 11.73 -19.55 16.45
CA VAL A 495 10.77 -19.82 17.52
C VAL A 495 9.44 -20.32 16.95
N ASN A 496 8.59 -20.84 17.83
CA ASN A 496 7.22 -21.23 17.51
C ASN A 496 6.32 -20.65 18.61
N ILE A 497 5.85 -19.44 18.37
CA ILE A 497 5.04 -18.65 19.30
C ILE A 497 3.76 -18.27 18.57
N SER A 498 2.62 -18.27 19.24
CA SER A 498 1.40 -17.66 18.69
C SER A 498 1.43 -16.17 19.00
N PRO A 499 1.63 -15.27 18.03
CA PRO A 499 1.73 -13.85 18.34
C PRO A 499 0.36 -13.29 18.67
N ALA A 500 0.30 -12.47 19.72
CA ALA A 500 -0.87 -11.70 20.07
C ALA A 500 -0.79 -10.33 19.37
N PHE A 501 -1.52 -10.16 18.27
CA PHE A 501 -1.63 -8.87 17.59
C PHE A 501 -2.60 -7.93 18.32
N VAL A 502 -2.45 -6.61 18.13
CA VAL A 502 -3.39 -5.60 18.65
C VAL A 502 -4.82 -5.87 18.15
N SER A 503 -4.99 -6.26 16.89
CA SER A 503 -6.27 -6.73 16.35
C SER A 503 -6.10 -7.60 15.10
N ALA A 504 -7.20 -8.05 14.49
CA ALA A 504 -7.16 -8.81 13.23
C ALA A 504 -6.66 -7.99 12.02
N THR A 505 -6.75 -6.67 12.04
CA THR A 505 -6.37 -5.75 10.94
C THR A 505 -5.17 -4.87 11.28
N ASP A 506 -4.76 -4.88 12.54
CA ASP A 506 -3.57 -4.23 13.06
C ASP A 506 -2.58 -5.28 13.56
N LEU A 507 -1.55 -5.52 12.73
CA LEU A 507 -0.52 -6.53 12.97
C LEU A 507 0.64 -6.02 13.84
N ASN A 508 0.48 -4.89 14.53
CA ASN A 508 1.35 -4.57 15.65
C ASN A 508 1.23 -5.65 16.73
N LEU A 509 2.34 -6.02 17.34
CA LEU A 509 2.33 -6.94 18.48
C LEU A 509 1.82 -6.21 19.73
N ASN A 510 0.90 -6.84 20.46
CA ASN A 510 0.43 -6.32 21.73
C ASN A 510 1.57 -6.34 22.76
N SER A 511 2.06 -5.16 23.13
CA SER A 511 3.20 -4.98 24.03
C SER A 511 2.97 -5.43 25.47
N THR A 512 1.73 -5.77 25.84
CA THR A 512 1.36 -6.22 27.20
C THR A 512 1.02 -7.71 27.25
N ASP A 513 0.93 -8.39 26.10
CA ASP A 513 0.60 -9.81 26.06
C ASP A 513 1.86 -10.66 26.22
N ILE A 514 1.93 -11.43 27.31
CA ILE A 514 3.08 -12.27 27.65
C ILE A 514 3.46 -13.29 26.56
N ALA A 515 2.52 -13.66 25.68
CA ALA A 515 2.82 -14.51 24.54
C ALA A 515 3.90 -13.89 23.63
N ASN A 516 3.97 -12.56 23.54
CA ASN A 516 4.92 -11.86 22.67
C ASN A 516 6.30 -11.68 23.28
N ALA A 517 6.51 -12.00 24.57
CA ALA A 517 7.79 -11.78 25.24
C ALA A 517 8.97 -12.44 24.49
N SER A 518 8.76 -13.67 24.00
CA SER A 518 9.76 -14.44 23.26
C SER A 518 9.98 -13.97 21.81
N LEU A 519 9.18 -13.04 21.31
CA LEU A 519 9.36 -12.40 20.00
C LEU A 519 10.19 -11.12 20.10
N SER A 520 10.35 -10.57 21.31
CA SER A 520 11.11 -9.35 21.54
C SER A 520 12.61 -9.64 21.64
N ASN A 521 13.42 -8.81 20.99
CA ASN A 521 14.88 -8.92 20.94
C ASN A 521 15.39 -10.30 20.50
N SER A 522 14.58 -11.05 19.74
CA SER A 522 14.86 -12.42 19.30
C SER A 522 15.36 -12.50 17.87
N GLY A 523 15.51 -11.37 17.17
CA GLY A 523 16.05 -11.31 15.82
C GLY A 523 17.57 -11.10 15.79
N THR A 524 18.12 -11.04 14.57
CA THR A 524 19.52 -10.66 14.29
C THR A 524 19.57 -9.36 13.50
N PRO A 525 20.55 -8.45 13.70
CA PRO A 525 20.67 -7.25 12.89
C PRO A 525 20.96 -7.61 11.42
N LEU A 526 20.34 -6.87 10.49
CA LEU A 526 20.44 -7.07 9.05
C LEU A 526 20.79 -5.73 8.40
N ALA A 527 21.82 -5.70 7.54
CA ALA A 527 22.32 -4.45 6.96
C ALA A 527 21.26 -3.71 6.12
N GLU A 528 20.32 -4.45 5.52
CA GLU A 528 19.24 -3.90 4.70
C GLU A 528 18.06 -3.37 5.52
N VAL A 529 17.95 -3.75 6.80
CA VAL A 529 16.78 -3.45 7.65
C VAL A 529 17.24 -2.68 8.88
N THR A 530 17.39 -1.37 8.72
CA THR A 530 17.86 -0.46 9.78
C THR A 530 16.73 0.23 10.55
N ILE A 531 15.52 0.21 9.99
CA ILE A 531 14.28 0.70 10.60
C ILE A 531 13.18 -0.36 10.44
N ASP A 532 12.14 -0.28 11.26
CA ASP A 532 10.94 -1.11 11.18
C ASP A 532 9.89 -0.50 10.21
N TYR A 533 8.66 -1.04 10.21
CA TYR A 533 7.54 -0.53 9.42
C TYR A 533 7.10 0.88 9.83
N ALA A 534 7.12 1.20 11.13
CA ALA A 534 6.72 2.50 11.65
C ALA A 534 7.84 3.57 11.58
N GLY A 535 9.05 3.17 11.19
CA GLY A 535 10.23 4.03 11.14
C GLY A 535 11.06 4.03 12.43
N ALA A 536 10.78 3.13 13.39
CA ALA A 536 11.59 2.94 14.58
C ALA A 536 12.95 2.30 14.21
N PRO A 537 14.09 2.81 14.72
CA PRO A 537 15.39 2.20 14.48
C PRO A 537 15.49 0.78 15.06
N ARG A 538 16.17 -0.11 14.35
CA ARG A 538 16.47 -1.47 14.83
C ARG A 538 17.78 -1.54 15.59
N GLY A 539 17.75 -2.20 16.76
CA GLY A 539 18.91 -2.41 17.62
C GLY A 539 19.81 -3.59 17.21
N THR A 540 20.75 -3.95 18.09
CA THR A 540 21.63 -5.13 17.92
C THR A 540 20.93 -6.45 18.16
N ALA A 541 19.73 -6.42 18.75
CA ALA A 541 18.83 -7.54 18.93
C ALA A 541 17.43 -7.05 18.52
N PRO A 542 17.12 -6.99 17.21
CA PRO A 542 15.83 -6.49 16.76
C PRO A 542 14.69 -7.45 17.14
N ASP A 543 13.48 -6.93 17.16
CA ASP A 543 12.29 -7.74 17.32
C ASP A 543 11.96 -8.52 16.04
N LEU A 544 11.32 -9.68 16.19
CA LEU A 544 10.84 -10.47 15.05
C LEU A 544 9.63 -9.78 14.39
N GLY A 545 9.58 -9.86 13.05
CA GLY A 545 8.52 -9.26 12.25
C GLY A 545 8.80 -7.81 11.86
N ALA A 546 7.75 -7.16 11.37
CA ALA A 546 7.84 -5.85 10.72
C ALA A 546 7.92 -4.66 11.68
N TYR A 547 7.60 -4.83 12.96
CA TYR A 547 7.58 -3.76 13.96
C TYR A 547 8.56 -4.05 15.09
N GLU A 548 9.20 -2.99 15.59
CA GLU A 548 9.81 -3.00 16.93
C GLU A 548 8.71 -2.68 17.97
N PHE A 549 8.75 -3.35 19.11
CA PHE A 549 7.83 -3.18 20.20
C PHE A 549 8.54 -3.25 21.56
N ALA A 550 8.23 -2.29 22.43
CA ALA A 550 8.71 -2.33 23.81
C ALA A 550 7.80 -3.24 24.62
N PHE A 551 8.23 -4.48 24.87
CA PHE A 551 7.49 -5.39 25.73
C PHE A 551 7.47 -4.87 27.18
N SER A 552 6.28 -4.65 27.75
CA SER A 552 6.10 -4.16 29.11
C SER A 552 5.74 -5.32 30.03
N LEU A 553 6.68 -5.70 30.90
CA LEU A 553 6.39 -6.59 32.03
C LEU A 553 5.63 -5.81 33.11
N ALA A 554 4.32 -5.68 32.95
CA ALA A 554 3.47 -5.18 34.04
C ALA A 554 3.32 -6.28 35.10
N VAL A 555 3.76 -6.03 36.33
CA VAL A 555 3.37 -6.86 37.48
C VAL A 555 1.89 -6.63 37.71
N ALA A 556 1.05 -7.57 37.28
CA ALA A 556 -0.36 -7.54 37.59
C ALA A 556 -0.54 -7.73 39.10
N GLU A 557 -0.59 -6.65 39.86
CA GLU A 557 -1.15 -6.66 41.21
C GLU A 557 -2.61 -7.06 41.07
N THR A 558 -2.91 -8.35 41.24
CA THR A 558 -4.27 -8.91 41.18
C THR A 558 -5.06 -8.46 42.41
N SER A 559 -5.41 -7.19 42.48
CA SER A 559 -6.39 -6.68 43.44
C SER A 559 -7.81 -7.09 43.01
N LYS A 560 -8.09 -8.40 43.04
CA LYS A 560 -9.47 -8.85 43.28
C LYS A 560 -9.89 -8.19 44.59
N LYS A 561 -10.95 -7.36 44.55
CA LYS A 561 -11.59 -6.69 45.71
C LYS A 561 -11.33 -7.42 47.02
N ALA A 562 -10.24 -7.08 47.70
CA ALA A 562 -9.92 -7.67 48.98
C ALA A 562 -10.98 -7.18 49.96
N HIS A 563 -11.60 -8.09 50.70
CA HIS A 563 -12.36 -7.73 51.90
C HIS A 563 -11.45 -6.83 52.76
N ALA A 564 -11.83 -5.56 52.88
CA ALA A 564 -11.01 -4.57 53.55
C ALA A 564 -11.10 -4.80 55.07
N ILE A 565 -10.32 -5.75 55.61
CA ILE A 565 -10.00 -5.79 57.05
C ILE A 565 -9.41 -4.43 57.41
N SER A 566 -10.13 -3.70 58.26
CA SER A 566 -9.73 -2.44 58.85
C SER A 566 -9.45 -2.64 60.34
N VAL A 567 -8.52 -1.83 60.86
CA VAL A 567 -7.97 -1.96 62.20
C VAL A 567 -8.06 -0.61 62.89
N TYR A 568 -8.77 -0.53 64.01
CA TYR A 568 -9.09 0.75 64.67
C TYR A 568 -9.24 0.62 66.20
N PRO A 569 -8.92 1.66 66.99
CA PRO A 569 -8.31 2.91 66.55
C PRO A 569 -6.86 2.69 66.12
N ASN A 570 -6.38 3.51 65.19
CA ASN A 570 -4.96 3.58 64.82
C ASN A 570 -4.60 5.06 64.64
N PRO A 571 -3.83 5.68 65.55
CA PRO A 571 -3.09 5.07 66.66
C PRO A 571 -3.96 4.51 67.80
N PHE A 572 -3.44 3.55 68.56
CA PHE A 572 -4.10 2.90 69.71
C PHE A 572 -3.29 3.10 71.01
N ALA A 573 -3.93 2.88 72.16
CA ALA A 573 -3.26 2.87 73.47
C ALA A 573 -3.15 1.43 73.99
N ASP A 574 -4.29 0.83 74.29
CA ASP A 574 -4.36 -0.47 74.97
C ASP A 574 -4.94 -1.57 74.08
N PHE A 575 -6.00 -1.26 73.35
CA PHE A 575 -6.78 -2.21 72.57
C PHE A 575 -6.92 -1.78 71.11
N ILE A 576 -6.98 -2.77 70.22
CA ILE A 576 -7.27 -2.61 68.80
C ILE A 576 -8.45 -3.48 68.42
N LYS A 577 -9.37 -2.96 67.62
CA LYS A 577 -10.47 -3.71 66.98
C LYS A 577 -10.17 -4.05 65.54
N ILE A 578 -10.68 -5.20 65.10
CA ILE A 578 -10.58 -5.71 63.73
C ILE A 578 -12.00 -5.84 63.17
N SER A 579 -12.21 -5.28 61.97
CA SER A 579 -13.54 -5.23 61.36
C SER A 579 -14.15 -6.60 61.01
N ASP A 580 -13.31 -7.61 60.76
CA ASP A 580 -13.75 -8.98 60.48
C ASP A 580 -12.63 -9.96 60.86
N VAL A 581 -13.00 -11.05 61.52
CA VAL A 581 -12.08 -12.14 61.90
C VAL A 581 -12.37 -13.47 61.21
N LYS A 582 -13.30 -13.48 60.26
CA LYS A 582 -13.72 -14.68 59.55
C LYS A 582 -12.57 -15.33 58.78
N ASN A 583 -12.46 -16.65 58.90
CA ASN A 583 -11.45 -17.50 58.26
C ASN A 583 -10.00 -17.13 58.62
N MET A 584 -9.78 -16.43 59.73
CA MET A 584 -8.45 -16.17 60.24
C MET A 584 -8.00 -17.35 61.10
N LYS A 585 -6.76 -17.79 60.89
CA LYS A 585 -6.11 -18.85 61.64
C LYS A 585 -5.34 -18.28 62.83
N THR A 586 -4.57 -17.22 62.59
CA THR A 586 -3.64 -16.65 63.57
C THR A 586 -3.42 -15.16 63.30
N ILE A 587 -3.17 -14.38 64.35
CA ILE A 587 -2.74 -12.98 64.26
C ILE A 587 -1.33 -12.86 64.85
N ASN A 588 -0.39 -12.36 64.05
CA ASN A 588 0.98 -12.10 64.48
C ASN A 588 1.25 -10.60 64.51
N ILE A 589 1.92 -10.13 65.56
CA ILE A 589 2.34 -8.75 65.71
C ILE A 589 3.85 -8.73 65.69
N SER A 590 4.42 -7.94 64.79
CA SER A 590 5.86 -7.76 64.67
C SER A 590 6.25 -6.29 64.84
N ASP A 591 7.46 -6.08 65.36
CA ASP A 591 8.09 -4.77 65.36
C ASP A 591 8.69 -4.42 63.98
N LEU A 592 9.29 -3.24 63.84
CA LEU A 592 9.91 -2.78 62.59
C LEU A 592 11.12 -3.62 62.14
N SER A 593 11.71 -4.42 63.02
CA SER A 593 12.80 -5.35 62.66
C SER A 593 12.26 -6.67 62.08
N GLY A 594 10.94 -6.86 62.06
CA GLY A 594 10.29 -8.09 61.61
C GLY A 594 10.22 -9.17 62.70
N LYS A 595 10.70 -8.91 63.92
CA LYS A 595 10.59 -9.83 65.04
C LYS A 595 9.13 -9.90 65.51
N ILE A 596 8.58 -11.11 65.58
CA ILE A 596 7.25 -11.35 66.15
C ILE A 596 7.32 -11.12 67.67
N VAL A 597 6.56 -10.14 68.14
CA VAL A 597 6.47 -9.75 69.55
C VAL A 597 5.25 -10.35 70.24
N LYS A 598 4.20 -10.72 69.48
CA LYS A 598 2.99 -11.35 70.03
C LYS A 598 2.30 -12.21 68.97
N THR A 599 1.76 -13.35 69.40
CA THR A 599 0.90 -14.22 68.57
C THR A 599 -0.41 -14.42 69.32
N LEU A 600 -1.52 -14.17 68.63
CA LEU A 600 -2.87 -14.17 69.19
C LEU A 600 -3.80 -15.06 68.37
N SER A 601 -4.75 -15.69 69.03
CA SER A 601 -5.90 -16.29 68.36
C SER A 601 -6.81 -15.19 67.78
N PRO A 602 -7.52 -15.45 66.67
CA PRO A 602 -8.43 -14.48 66.06
C PRO A 602 -9.50 -13.98 67.04
N ALA A 603 -9.56 -12.66 67.24
CA ALA A 603 -10.56 -12.00 68.07
C ALA A 603 -10.84 -10.59 67.50
N ASN A 604 -12.08 -10.12 67.60
CA ASN A 604 -12.47 -8.80 67.09
C ASN A 604 -11.86 -7.63 67.88
N GLU A 605 -11.31 -7.91 69.06
CA GLU A 605 -10.57 -6.96 69.89
C GLU A 605 -9.30 -7.64 70.40
N LEU A 606 -8.16 -6.97 70.24
CA LEU A 606 -6.84 -7.43 70.63
C LEU A 606 -6.33 -6.59 71.81
N ASP A 607 -5.94 -7.24 72.90
CA ASP A 607 -5.26 -6.62 74.03
C ASP A 607 -3.75 -6.54 73.76
N LEU A 608 -3.26 -5.32 73.58
CA LEU A 608 -1.88 -4.99 73.25
C LEU A 608 -1.26 -4.02 74.26
N ARG A 609 -1.79 -3.98 75.49
CA ARG A 609 -1.33 -3.10 76.58
C ARG A 609 0.13 -3.29 76.96
N ASP A 610 0.64 -4.50 76.79
CA ASP A 610 2.00 -4.93 77.10
C ASP A 610 3.06 -4.46 76.09
N LEU A 611 2.66 -3.97 74.91
CA LEU A 611 3.61 -3.43 73.93
C LEU A 611 4.16 -2.05 74.37
N ASN A 612 5.36 -1.69 73.96
CA ASN A 612 5.88 -0.32 74.16
C ASN A 612 5.31 0.63 73.09
N ALA A 613 5.37 1.94 73.31
CA ALA A 613 5.02 2.92 72.28
C ALA A 613 5.91 2.73 71.03
N GLY A 614 5.32 2.70 69.85
CA GLY A 614 6.05 2.35 68.63
C GLY A 614 5.18 1.93 67.45
N ILE A 615 5.84 1.64 66.33
CA ILE A 615 5.21 1.16 65.10
C ILE A 615 5.27 -0.37 65.08
N TYR A 616 4.13 -0.99 64.80
CA TYR A 616 4.00 -2.43 64.67
C TYR A 616 3.32 -2.79 63.34
N LEU A 617 3.58 -4.01 62.88
CA LEU A 617 2.85 -4.64 61.79
C LEU A 617 1.97 -5.75 62.37
N ILE A 618 0.69 -5.73 62.07
CA ILE A 618 -0.22 -6.82 62.37
C ILE A 618 -0.40 -7.63 61.10
N SER A 619 0.02 -8.89 61.15
CA SER A 619 -0.14 -9.87 60.07
C SER A 619 -1.24 -10.86 60.42
N PHE A 620 -2.24 -10.91 59.54
CA PHE A 620 -3.41 -11.76 59.61
C PHE A 620 -3.20 -12.98 58.72
N GLN A 621 -3.04 -14.15 59.32
CA GLN A 621 -2.97 -15.41 58.58
C GLN A 621 -4.36 -16.01 58.45
N PHE A 622 -4.78 -16.37 57.23
CA PHE A 622 -6.07 -17.00 56.96
C PHE A 622 -5.94 -18.51 56.82
N ASP A 623 -7.06 -19.23 56.96
CA ASP A 623 -7.15 -20.69 56.87
C ASP A 623 -6.64 -21.24 55.52
N ASN A 624 -6.73 -20.43 54.46
CA ASN A 624 -6.24 -20.76 53.12
C ASN A 624 -4.72 -20.53 52.94
N GLY A 625 -3.99 -20.14 54.00
CA GLY A 625 -2.55 -19.88 53.97
C GLY A 625 -2.13 -18.50 53.50
N THR A 626 -3.07 -17.62 53.13
CA THR A 626 -2.76 -16.23 52.73
C THR A 626 -2.51 -15.33 53.94
N PHE A 627 -1.80 -14.23 53.72
CA PHE A 627 -1.50 -13.22 54.74
C PHE A 627 -2.02 -11.85 54.32
N LYS A 628 -2.51 -11.06 55.28
CA LYS A 628 -2.77 -9.63 55.10
C LYS A 628 -2.09 -8.85 56.22
N THR A 629 -1.32 -7.83 55.88
CA THR A 629 -0.58 -7.03 56.86
C THR A 629 -1.12 -5.62 56.94
N THR A 630 -1.22 -5.07 58.15
CA THR A 630 -1.52 -3.65 58.36
C THR A 630 -0.53 -3.01 59.32
N LYS A 631 -0.20 -1.75 59.09
CA LYS A 631 0.64 -0.95 59.98
C LYS A 631 -0.20 -0.28 61.06
N VAL A 632 0.21 -0.41 62.32
CA VAL A 632 -0.42 0.24 63.46
C VAL A 632 0.60 1.01 64.29
N ILE A 633 0.12 2.02 65.03
CA ILE A 633 0.94 2.89 65.87
C ILE A 633 0.41 2.83 67.29
N LYS A 634 1.24 2.34 68.23
CA LYS A 634 0.96 2.44 69.67
C LYS A 634 1.44 3.78 70.20
N ARG A 635 0.55 4.51 70.88
CA ARG A 635 0.88 5.76 71.57
C ARG A 635 1.57 5.53 72.90
#